data_AF-A0A928ELF2-F1
#
_entry.id   AF-A0A928ELF2-F1
#
_cell.length_a   1.000
_cell.length_b   1.000
_cell.length_c   1.000
_cell.angle_alpha   90.00
_cell.angle_beta   90.00
_cell.angle_gamma   90.00
#
_symmetry.space_group_name_H-M   'P 1'
#
loop_
_entity.id
_entity.type
_entity.pdbx_description
1 polymer ?
#
loop_
_entity_poly.entity_id
_entity_poly.type
_entity_poly.pdbx_seq_one_letter_code
_entity_poly.pdbx_strand_id
1 'polypeptide(L)'
;MKKLLSLFLVLVISISMLASCSVVEEMLGAEESTEGGTDRDNGYKYTDFTDEEKEILTESVGTIIPFIPCQKYYFEGIYDKADFGDGVKYYTTGNTRADFESYKDLYSDYEFMGTYTDEFGDTWYTYENDKVTVNISYYVYSGVSYIDVLVYQRTNSGNVDDNTGGNTGNDNTGGNTGNDNTGGNTGNDNTGGNTGNDNAGGNTGNDNTGGNTGNDNAGGTVNDTNGYRAIDFTRAQNVKDVTDQGYYLGGCPTTGSPAVLVIPVEFSDVTAQSKGYTTDTLLKAWSGDADDTDYHSVHDYYYISSYGELDLDITVLDFWFRPEKASSYYESATIDYYGEDTAIGDQIIMDEALKYLDEEKGMDLSEFDSDNNGMIDAVILISTLDVGEDDFHWAYRYWNIYTDEDEYYYEYDGVSANDYLWASYQFIHESYDYSGETTYSDTSVINTYTYIHEFGHVLGADDYYDTSYSGDNSPLDGYDIMDSMTGDHNAYTKFNYGWLTESRLVTTTTSTTLTLEAFEKNGDTIIIANNWSDTLGAYQEYYIVAYYTNSGLNSGDYGYFERDGIVVYHVNATLSSETSDGETYYDVKNNNTDPSDDYGTEDNLIEFVKTAGGSFTYIAGDTLPTVKDDNGKNLGYTFTVDSLDADTATITFTKK
;
A
#
# COMPACT_ATOMS: atom_id res chain seq x y z
N MET A 1 -3.21 -28.92 -5.73
CA MET A 1 -4.24 -29.50 -6.63
C MET A 1 -5.58 -29.58 -5.89
N LYS A 2 -6.39 -28.52 -6.03
CA LYS A 2 -7.86 -28.42 -5.93
C LYS A 2 -8.61 -29.24 -4.87
N LYS A 3 -9.29 -28.55 -3.96
CA LYS A 3 -10.77 -28.49 -3.96
C LYS A 3 -11.35 -27.31 -3.17
N LEU A 4 -12.00 -26.44 -3.93
CA LEU A 4 -13.02 -25.46 -3.61
C LEU A 4 -14.14 -25.99 -2.68
N LEU A 5 -14.70 -25.03 -1.92
CA LEU A 5 -16.07 -24.88 -1.39
C LEU A 5 -16.60 -25.82 -0.27
N SER A 6 -16.73 -25.23 0.93
CA SER A 6 -17.92 -25.28 1.81
C SER A 6 -17.67 -24.36 3.02
N LEU A 7 -18.18 -23.13 3.09
CA LEU A 7 -19.52 -22.71 3.56
C LEU A 7 -19.87 -23.16 5.01
N PHE A 8 -19.98 -22.16 5.91
CA PHE A 8 -20.78 -22.05 7.16
C PHE A 8 -20.35 -22.62 8.54
N LEU A 9 -20.59 -21.75 9.53
CA LEU A 9 -20.83 -21.90 10.99
C LEU A 9 -19.58 -21.98 11.90
N VAL A 10 -19.41 -21.11 12.90
CA VAL A 10 -20.30 -20.92 14.09
C VAL A 10 -20.45 -19.42 14.44
N LEU A 11 -21.61 -18.81 14.25
CA LEU A 11 -22.58 -18.55 15.34
C LEU A 11 -23.95 -19.12 14.93
N VAL A 12 -24.52 -20.01 15.74
CA VAL A 12 -25.79 -20.66 15.41
C VAL A 12 -26.95 -19.68 15.63
N ILE A 13 -27.50 -19.14 14.55
CA ILE A 13 -28.96 -18.98 14.45
C ILE A 13 -29.47 -20.30 13.88
N SER A 14 -30.30 -21.02 14.62
CA SER A 14 -30.90 -22.26 14.13
C SER A 14 -31.79 -21.98 12.91
N ILE A 15 -31.31 -22.34 11.71
CA ILE A 15 -32.09 -22.46 10.48
C ILE A 15 -33.00 -23.70 10.61
N SER A 16 -34.01 -23.60 11.47
CA SER A 16 -35.13 -24.55 11.51
C SER A 16 -36.49 -23.86 11.60
N MET A 17 -36.55 -22.53 11.49
CA MET A 17 -37.81 -21.77 11.37
C MET A 17 -37.91 -20.88 10.13
N LEU A 18 -36.86 -20.79 9.29
CA LEU A 18 -36.82 -19.92 8.11
C LEU A 18 -37.48 -20.49 6.84
N ALA A 19 -38.25 -21.58 6.95
CA ALA A 19 -38.99 -22.13 5.81
C ALA A 19 -40.24 -21.30 5.40
N SER A 20 -40.44 -20.10 5.96
CA SER A 20 -41.61 -19.27 5.65
C SER A 20 -41.36 -17.76 5.69
N CYS A 21 -40.18 -17.28 5.26
CA CYS A 21 -39.96 -15.84 5.12
C CYS A 21 -39.36 -15.51 3.75
N SER A 22 -40.20 -14.95 2.88
CA SER A 22 -39.81 -14.25 1.65
C SER A 22 -39.38 -12.82 2.00
N VAL A 23 -38.46 -12.25 1.21
CA VAL A 23 -37.87 -10.90 1.27
C VAL A 23 -36.56 -10.86 2.07
N VAL A 24 -35.45 -11.07 1.36
CA VAL A 24 -34.10 -10.65 1.74
C VAL A 24 -33.61 -9.79 0.58
N GLU A 25 -34.01 -8.51 0.56
CA GLU A 25 -33.55 -7.56 -0.46
C GLU A 25 -33.60 -6.09 0.01
N GLU A 26 -33.82 -5.78 1.30
CA GLU A 26 -34.11 -4.40 1.69
C GLU A 26 -33.64 -4.01 3.11
N MET A 27 -32.42 -4.39 3.53
CA MET A 27 -31.83 -3.91 4.80
C MET A 27 -30.40 -3.35 4.71
N LEU A 28 -29.91 -3.05 3.50
CA LEU A 28 -28.74 -2.18 3.31
C LEU A 28 -29.22 -0.83 2.76
N GLY A 29 -29.87 -0.07 3.63
CA GLY A 29 -30.34 1.27 3.32
C GLY A 29 -30.34 2.07 4.62
N ALA A 30 -29.30 2.88 4.81
CA ALA A 30 -29.31 3.94 5.80
C ALA A 30 -30.31 5.01 5.33
N GLU A 31 -31.38 5.26 6.10
CA GLU A 31 -32.05 6.56 6.02
C GLU A 31 -31.45 7.46 7.10
N GLU A 32 -30.85 8.56 6.66
CA GLU A 32 -30.57 9.71 7.52
C GLU A 32 -31.85 10.15 8.25
N SER A 33 -31.80 10.26 9.58
CA SER A 33 -32.74 11.09 10.32
C SER A 33 -32.03 12.33 10.85
N THR A 34 -32.40 13.45 10.23
CA THR A 34 -32.15 14.81 10.67
C THR A 34 -32.70 15.08 12.08
N GLU A 35 -32.05 16.02 12.78
CA GLU A 35 -32.38 16.64 14.09
C GLU A 35 -31.70 16.07 15.36
N GLY A 36 -30.46 16.53 15.58
CA GLY A 36 -30.09 17.29 16.79
C GLY A 36 -29.72 16.54 18.08
N GLY A 37 -28.42 16.39 18.34
CA GLY A 37 -27.87 16.31 19.70
C GLY A 37 -26.69 15.35 19.91
N THR A 38 -25.47 15.87 19.72
CA THR A 38 -24.15 15.47 20.27
C THR A 38 -23.88 13.99 20.63
N ASP A 39 -22.98 13.40 19.83
CA ASP A 39 -21.92 12.48 20.25
C ASP A 39 -22.32 11.03 20.54
N ARG A 40 -22.62 10.27 19.46
CA ARG A 40 -22.47 8.80 19.34
C ARG A 40 -22.42 8.39 17.86
N ASP A 41 -21.25 8.49 17.25
CA ASP A 41 -20.90 7.72 16.04
C ASP A 41 -19.80 6.74 16.44
N ASN A 42 -20.08 5.44 16.27
CA ASN A 42 -19.16 4.32 15.99
C ASN A 42 -19.79 3.00 16.46
N GLY A 43 -20.78 2.51 15.70
CA GLY A 43 -21.16 1.10 15.75
C GLY A 43 -20.22 0.30 14.87
N TYR A 44 -19.42 -0.60 15.44
CA TYR A 44 -18.52 -1.49 14.69
C TYR A 44 -19.32 -2.58 13.97
N LYS A 45 -18.98 -2.85 12.70
CA LYS A 45 -19.49 -4.03 11.97
C LYS A 45 -18.62 -5.25 12.33
N TYR A 46 -19.16 -6.47 12.26
CA TYR A 46 -18.38 -7.69 12.59
C TYR A 46 -17.13 -7.88 11.69
N THR A 47 -17.11 -7.22 10.54
CA THR A 47 -15.97 -7.15 9.62
C THR A 47 -14.77 -6.39 10.20
N ASP A 48 -15.00 -5.59 11.24
CA ASP A 48 -14.03 -4.62 11.74
C ASP A 48 -13.27 -5.15 12.98
N PHE A 49 -13.56 -6.38 13.42
CA PHE A 49 -12.76 -7.08 14.44
C PHE A 49 -11.48 -7.65 13.83
N THR A 50 -10.36 -7.49 14.54
CA THR A 50 -9.09 -8.15 14.23
C THR A 50 -9.21 -9.67 14.35
N ASP A 51 -8.29 -10.42 13.73
CA ASP A 51 -8.31 -11.88 13.77
C ASP A 51 -8.11 -12.44 15.19
N GLU A 52 -7.39 -11.71 16.04
CA GLU A 52 -7.21 -12.01 17.46
C GLU A 52 -8.52 -11.81 18.25
N GLU A 53 -9.28 -10.75 17.98
CA GLU A 53 -10.61 -10.51 18.57
C GLU A 53 -11.65 -11.54 18.11
N LYS A 54 -11.57 -11.94 16.83
CA LYS A 54 -12.39 -13.03 16.26
C LYS A 54 -12.05 -14.38 16.89
N GLU A 55 -10.77 -14.66 17.15
CA GLU A 55 -10.31 -15.87 17.84
C GLU A 55 -10.78 -15.88 19.31
N ILE A 56 -10.66 -14.76 20.02
CA ILE A 56 -11.21 -14.54 21.37
C ILE A 56 -12.71 -14.83 21.42
N LEU A 57 -13.50 -14.33 20.45
CA LEU A 57 -14.95 -14.58 20.35
C LEU A 57 -15.29 -16.05 20.06
N THR A 58 -14.45 -16.72 19.26
CA THR A 58 -14.61 -18.13 18.87
C THR A 58 -14.28 -19.07 20.04
N GLU A 59 -13.33 -18.70 20.90
CA GLU A 59 -12.93 -19.49 22.07
C GLU A 59 -13.78 -19.24 23.33
N SER A 60 -14.40 -18.07 23.44
CA SER A 60 -15.18 -17.65 24.62
C SER A 60 -16.66 -18.06 24.59
N VAL A 61 -17.26 -18.26 23.41
CA VAL A 61 -18.71 -18.52 23.27
C VAL A 61 -18.96 -19.88 22.59
N GLY A 62 -18.63 -20.96 23.31
CA GLY A 62 -19.00 -22.33 22.94
C GLY A 62 -20.51 -22.64 23.01
N THR A 63 -21.35 -21.64 23.27
CA THR A 63 -22.80 -21.82 23.45
C THR A 63 -23.56 -20.82 22.61
N ILE A 64 -24.41 -21.38 21.73
CA ILE A 64 -25.45 -20.68 20.99
C ILE A 64 -26.20 -19.74 21.93
N ILE A 65 -26.11 -18.43 21.73
CA ILE A 65 -27.02 -17.47 22.37
C ILE A 65 -28.22 -17.32 21.42
N PRO A 66 -29.40 -17.90 21.71
CA PRO A 66 -30.52 -17.90 20.79
C PRO A 66 -31.25 -16.57 20.91
N PHE A 67 -30.80 -15.55 20.19
CA PHE A 67 -31.60 -14.36 19.95
C PHE A 67 -32.10 -14.37 18.52
N ILE A 68 -33.43 -14.40 18.36
CA ILE A 68 -34.26 -13.59 17.45
C ILE A 68 -35.70 -14.15 17.46
N PRO A 69 -36.71 -13.29 17.64
CA PRO A 69 -37.86 -13.27 16.77
C PRO A 69 -37.72 -12.11 15.77
N CYS A 70 -37.84 -12.43 14.49
CA CYS A 70 -37.83 -11.46 13.41
C CYS A 70 -38.82 -10.32 13.69
N GLN A 71 -38.43 -9.13 13.24
CA GLN A 71 -39.18 -7.87 13.23
C GLN A 71 -39.05 -7.03 14.51
N LYS A 72 -38.13 -6.03 14.45
CA LYS A 72 -38.07 -4.77 15.23
C LYS A 72 -36.99 -4.57 16.31
N TYR A 73 -35.75 -5.05 16.17
CA TYR A 73 -34.71 -4.76 17.17
C TYR A 73 -33.38 -4.31 16.56
N TYR A 74 -32.76 -3.29 17.18
CA TYR A 74 -31.41 -2.75 16.92
C TYR A 74 -30.38 -3.56 17.72
N PHE A 75 -29.23 -3.86 17.11
CA PHE A 75 -28.13 -4.63 17.70
C PHE A 75 -26.82 -3.90 17.44
N GLU A 76 -26.00 -3.70 18.47
CA GLU A 76 -24.70 -3.05 18.37
C GLU A 76 -23.74 -3.72 19.35
N GLY A 77 -22.53 -4.06 18.86
CA GLY A 77 -21.43 -4.61 19.66
C GLY A 77 -20.37 -3.54 19.82
N ILE A 78 -19.97 -3.24 21.06
CA ILE A 78 -18.96 -2.22 21.37
C ILE A 78 -17.86 -2.88 22.20
N TYR A 79 -16.60 -2.65 21.83
CA TYR A 79 -15.44 -3.03 22.64
C TYR A 79 -15.41 -2.18 23.92
N ASP A 80 -15.44 -2.82 25.09
CA ASP A 80 -15.46 -2.12 26.37
C ASP A 80 -14.20 -2.44 27.18
N LYS A 81 -13.30 -1.45 27.25
CA LYS A 81 -12.08 -1.53 28.06
C LYS A 81 -12.38 -1.01 29.47
N ALA A 82 -13.05 -1.82 30.27
CA ALA A 82 -13.33 -1.50 31.67
C ALA A 82 -12.21 -2.02 32.61
N ASP A 83 -12.15 -1.49 33.84
CA ASP A 83 -11.13 -1.74 34.89
C ASP A 83 -10.85 -3.23 35.24
N PHE A 84 -11.58 -4.18 34.65
CA PHE A 84 -11.50 -5.62 34.92
C PHE A 84 -10.97 -6.47 33.76
N GLY A 85 -10.64 -5.88 32.60
CA GLY A 85 -10.04 -6.56 31.44
C GLY A 85 -10.75 -6.30 30.11
N ASP A 86 -10.16 -6.78 29.01
CA ASP A 86 -10.74 -6.67 27.66
C ASP A 86 -12.02 -7.51 27.54
N GLY A 87 -13.09 -6.91 27.00
CA GLY A 87 -14.40 -7.53 26.91
C GLY A 87 -15.32 -6.91 25.86
N VAL A 88 -16.40 -7.62 25.53
CA VAL A 88 -17.36 -7.20 24.50
C VAL A 88 -18.73 -6.97 25.11
N LYS A 89 -19.35 -5.83 24.79
CA LYS A 89 -20.69 -5.45 25.23
C LYS A 89 -21.71 -5.57 24.09
N TYR A 90 -22.86 -6.15 24.40
CA TYR A 90 -24.04 -6.23 23.52
C TYR A 90 -25.26 -5.66 24.22
N TYR A 91 -26.18 -5.06 23.44
CA TYR A 91 -27.50 -4.71 23.95
C TYR A 91 -28.61 -4.97 22.93
N THR A 92 -29.81 -5.23 23.43
CA THR A 92 -31.01 -5.45 22.61
C THR A 92 -32.19 -4.68 23.20
N THR A 93 -33.04 -4.13 22.34
CA THR A 93 -34.21 -3.33 22.77
C THR A 93 -35.52 -4.12 22.70
N GLY A 94 -36.57 -3.59 23.33
CA GLY A 94 -37.97 -4.05 23.27
C GLY A 94 -38.26 -5.51 23.63
N ASN A 95 -37.35 -6.17 24.35
CA ASN A 95 -37.59 -7.43 25.06
C ASN A 95 -38.45 -7.21 26.32
N THR A 96 -39.20 -8.23 26.76
CA THR A 96 -39.92 -8.19 28.04
C THR A 96 -39.06 -8.72 29.19
N ARG A 97 -39.40 -8.35 30.42
CA ARG A 97 -38.77 -8.91 31.63
C ARG A 97 -38.90 -10.44 31.70
N ALA A 98 -39.97 -11.01 31.14
CA ALA A 98 -40.15 -12.47 31.10
C ALA A 98 -39.17 -13.14 30.13
N ASP A 99 -38.82 -12.47 29.03
CA ASP A 99 -37.81 -12.94 28.08
C ASP A 99 -36.43 -12.95 28.75
N PHE A 100 -36.07 -11.86 29.44
CA PHE A 100 -34.84 -11.79 30.24
C PHE A 100 -34.69 -12.93 31.25
N GLU A 101 -35.72 -13.21 32.05
CA GLU A 101 -35.68 -14.30 33.03
C GLU A 101 -35.57 -15.68 32.35
N SER A 102 -36.10 -15.86 31.14
CA SER A 102 -35.93 -17.10 30.38
C SER A 102 -34.49 -17.31 29.88
N TYR A 103 -33.76 -16.23 29.60
CA TYR A 103 -32.36 -16.28 29.17
C TYR A 103 -31.39 -16.53 30.33
N LYS A 104 -31.77 -16.08 31.53
CA LYS A 104 -31.02 -16.32 32.76
C LYS A 104 -30.73 -17.81 33.01
N ASP A 105 -31.67 -18.67 32.63
CA ASP A 105 -31.59 -20.12 32.81
C ASP A 105 -30.76 -20.84 31.72
N LEU A 106 -30.34 -20.13 30.65
CA LEU A 106 -29.52 -20.69 29.55
C LEU A 106 -28.03 -20.78 29.89
N TYR A 107 -27.55 -20.06 30.91
CA TYR A 107 -26.16 -20.07 31.35
C TYR A 107 -25.84 -21.22 32.32
N SER A 108 -26.47 -22.39 32.15
CA SER A 108 -26.36 -23.52 33.09
C SER A 108 -24.94 -24.10 33.23
N ASP A 109 -24.06 -23.81 32.28
CA ASP A 109 -22.65 -24.21 32.28
C ASP A 109 -21.73 -23.19 33.00
N TYR A 110 -22.29 -22.09 33.50
CA TYR A 110 -21.58 -21.05 34.25
C TYR A 110 -22.08 -20.99 35.71
N GLU A 111 -21.17 -20.77 36.65
CA GLU A 111 -21.51 -20.61 38.07
C GLU A 111 -22.05 -19.20 38.33
N PHE A 112 -23.24 -19.10 38.95
CA PHE A 112 -23.82 -17.80 39.29
C PHE A 112 -23.10 -17.19 40.49
N MET A 113 -22.49 -16.02 40.28
CA MET A 113 -21.63 -15.37 41.27
C MET A 113 -22.36 -14.35 42.13
N GLY A 114 -23.45 -13.77 41.62
CA GLY A 114 -24.28 -12.82 42.35
C GLY A 114 -24.85 -11.72 41.49
N THR A 115 -25.37 -10.68 42.14
CA THR A 115 -25.89 -9.48 41.47
C THR A 115 -25.23 -8.23 42.01
N TYR A 116 -24.97 -7.26 41.15
CA TYR A 116 -24.61 -5.90 41.54
C TYR A 116 -25.60 -4.89 40.93
N THR A 117 -25.81 -3.77 41.59
CA THR A 117 -26.62 -2.67 41.04
C THR A 117 -25.68 -1.52 40.77
N ASP A 118 -25.71 -0.99 39.56
CA ASP A 118 -24.84 0.11 39.16
C ASP A 118 -25.35 1.48 39.64
N GLU A 119 -24.62 2.53 39.29
CA GLU A 119 -24.92 3.91 39.65
C GLU A 119 -26.18 4.49 38.99
N PHE A 120 -26.65 3.85 37.91
CA PHE A 120 -27.88 4.20 37.20
C PHE A 120 -29.10 3.47 37.77
N GLY A 121 -28.88 2.52 38.69
CA GLY A 121 -29.92 1.75 39.37
C GLY A 121 -30.26 0.43 38.67
N ASP A 122 -29.49 0.05 37.66
CA ASP A 122 -29.71 -1.17 36.89
C ASP A 122 -29.04 -2.36 37.58
N THR A 123 -29.76 -3.48 37.65
CA THR A 123 -29.30 -4.68 38.37
C THR A 123 -28.72 -5.69 37.40
N TRP A 124 -27.43 -5.92 37.54
CA TRP A 124 -26.62 -6.86 36.78
C TRP A 124 -26.52 -8.20 37.49
N TYR A 125 -26.48 -9.28 36.72
CA TYR A 125 -26.35 -10.67 37.15
C TYR A 125 -25.07 -11.24 36.56
N THR A 126 -24.19 -11.76 37.41
CA THR A 126 -22.85 -12.23 37.02
C THR A 126 -22.76 -13.75 37.04
N TYR A 127 -22.23 -14.33 35.98
CA TYR A 127 -21.98 -15.76 35.79
C TYR A 127 -20.52 -15.97 35.36
N GLU A 128 -19.87 -17.02 35.87
CA GLU A 128 -18.44 -17.26 35.61
C GLU A 128 -18.14 -18.72 35.27
N ASN A 129 -17.10 -18.95 34.48
CA ASN A 129 -16.45 -20.25 34.36
C ASN A 129 -14.91 -20.13 34.47
N ASP A 130 -14.19 -21.18 34.06
CA ASP A 130 -12.73 -21.23 34.11
C ASP A 130 -12.04 -20.31 33.10
N LYS A 131 -12.78 -19.80 32.11
CA LYS A 131 -12.25 -18.98 31.00
C LYS A 131 -12.79 -17.56 30.97
N VAL A 132 -14.07 -17.35 31.31
CA VAL A 132 -14.75 -16.06 31.11
C VAL A 132 -15.73 -15.70 32.23
N THR A 133 -16.02 -14.41 32.34
CA THR A 133 -17.06 -13.81 33.18
C THR A 133 -18.11 -13.15 32.30
N VAL A 134 -19.39 -13.43 32.55
CA VAL A 134 -20.54 -12.88 31.82
C VAL A 134 -21.43 -12.09 32.77
N ASN A 135 -21.72 -10.84 32.44
CA ASN A 135 -22.63 -9.96 33.17
C ASN A 135 -23.85 -9.62 32.31
N ILE A 136 -25.06 -9.78 32.84
CA ILE A 136 -26.30 -9.47 32.11
C ILE A 136 -27.23 -8.58 32.93
N SER A 137 -27.93 -7.65 32.28
CA SER A 137 -28.90 -6.75 32.93
C SER A 137 -30.16 -6.57 32.08
N TYR A 138 -31.27 -6.25 32.75
CA TYR A 138 -32.48 -5.75 32.11
C TYR A 138 -32.92 -4.46 32.79
N TYR A 139 -33.22 -3.45 31.99
CA TYR A 139 -33.74 -2.17 32.45
C TYR A 139 -34.70 -1.54 31.43
N VAL A 140 -35.39 -0.47 31.82
CA VAL A 140 -36.32 0.26 30.95
C VAL A 140 -35.94 1.74 30.96
N TYR A 141 -35.54 2.25 29.81
CA TYR A 141 -35.13 3.63 29.63
C TYR A 141 -36.01 4.32 28.60
N SER A 142 -36.55 5.50 28.93
CA SER A 142 -37.43 6.29 28.05
C SER A 142 -38.61 5.53 27.42
N GLY A 143 -39.15 4.53 28.14
CA GLY A 143 -40.28 3.71 27.68
C GLY A 143 -39.90 2.52 26.79
N VAL A 144 -38.61 2.32 26.52
CA VAL A 144 -38.06 1.18 25.79
C VAL A 144 -37.34 0.26 26.76
N SER A 145 -37.58 -1.05 26.65
CA SER A 145 -36.88 -2.04 27.47
C SER A 145 -35.56 -2.44 26.84
N TYR A 146 -34.53 -2.70 27.64
CA TYR A 146 -33.19 -3.08 27.22
C TYR A 146 -32.76 -4.36 27.93
N ILE A 147 -32.02 -5.21 27.23
CA ILE A 147 -31.20 -6.28 27.82
C ILE A 147 -29.76 -6.04 27.38
N ASP A 148 -28.86 -5.90 28.35
CA ASP A 148 -27.43 -5.75 28.12
C ASP A 148 -26.67 -7.01 28.55
N VAL A 149 -25.61 -7.35 27.82
CA VAL A 149 -24.71 -8.49 28.07
C VAL A 149 -23.26 -8.02 27.91
N LEU A 150 -22.40 -8.27 28.90
CA LEU A 150 -20.96 -8.01 28.86
C LEU A 150 -20.18 -9.29 29.15
N VAL A 151 -19.13 -9.57 28.38
CA VAL A 151 -18.30 -10.78 28.51
C VAL A 151 -16.82 -10.41 28.62
N TYR A 152 -16.11 -11.00 29.58
CA TYR A 152 -14.69 -10.74 29.89
C TYR A 152 -13.89 -12.05 30.01
N GLN A 153 -12.60 -12.06 29.62
CA GLN A 153 -11.71 -13.21 29.83
C GLN A 153 -11.05 -13.25 31.22
N ARG A 154 -10.72 -14.45 31.70
CA ARG A 154 -10.05 -14.69 32.98
C ARG A 154 -8.57 -15.02 32.79
N THR A 155 -7.67 -14.24 33.38
CA THR A 155 -6.23 -14.51 33.36
C THR A 155 -5.81 -15.40 34.55
N ASN A 156 -5.20 -16.56 34.27
CA ASN A 156 -4.45 -17.37 35.25
C ASN A 156 -3.02 -17.57 34.73
N SER A 157 -2.05 -17.17 35.55
CA SER A 157 -0.64 -16.99 35.18
C SER A 157 0.18 -18.29 35.14
N GLY A 158 1.00 -18.43 34.09
CA GLY A 158 2.30 -19.11 34.22
C GLY A 158 2.69 -20.15 33.17
N ASN A 159 2.17 -20.17 31.93
CA ASN A 159 2.72 -21.05 30.87
C ASN A 159 2.26 -20.73 29.42
N VAL A 160 1.92 -19.48 29.12
CA VAL A 160 1.54 -19.01 27.77
C VAL A 160 1.91 -17.52 27.66
N ASP A 161 2.19 -17.06 26.45
CA ASP A 161 2.48 -15.67 26.03
C ASP A 161 1.91 -14.64 27.02
N ASP A 162 2.79 -14.07 27.84
CA ASP A 162 2.39 -13.24 28.97
C ASP A 162 2.61 -11.74 28.73
N ASN A 163 1.76 -10.92 29.35
CA ASN A 163 1.87 -9.46 29.31
C ASN A 163 2.15 -8.98 30.74
N THR A 164 3.43 -8.93 31.13
CA THR A 164 3.84 -8.61 32.51
C THR A 164 4.19 -7.12 32.63
N GLY A 165 3.45 -6.37 33.45
CA GLY A 165 3.74 -4.94 33.69
C GLY A 165 5.02 -4.71 34.50
N GLY A 166 5.77 -3.65 34.17
CA GLY A 166 7.05 -3.30 34.82
C GLY A 166 6.90 -2.86 36.28
N ASN A 167 7.89 -3.19 37.10
CA ASN A 167 7.97 -2.87 38.53
C ASN A 167 8.87 -1.65 38.82
N THR A 168 8.72 -1.08 40.02
CA THR A 168 9.54 0.03 40.53
C THR A 168 10.33 -0.44 41.75
N GLY A 169 11.67 -0.38 41.69
CA GLY A 169 12.56 -0.89 42.74
C GLY A 169 13.72 -1.72 42.18
N ASN A 170 14.66 -2.16 43.03
CA ASN A 170 15.72 -3.08 42.60
C ASN A 170 15.23 -4.53 42.78
N ASP A 171 14.88 -5.19 41.69
CA ASP A 171 14.16 -6.46 41.68
C ASP A 171 14.99 -7.63 41.08
N ASN A 172 14.61 -8.86 41.44
CA ASN A 172 15.14 -10.10 40.86
C ASN A 172 13.99 -10.87 40.21
N THR A 173 13.93 -10.90 38.88
CA THR A 173 12.90 -11.63 38.10
C THR A 173 13.53 -12.83 37.37
N GLY A 174 12.82 -13.96 37.33
CA GLY A 174 13.22 -15.15 36.57
C GLY A 174 12.72 -15.07 35.12
N GLY A 175 13.39 -15.76 34.18
CA GLY A 175 13.01 -15.75 32.75
C GLY A 175 11.83 -16.68 32.42
N ASN A 176 11.08 -16.32 31.38
CA ASN A 176 9.86 -16.96 30.90
C ASN A 176 10.08 -17.71 29.56
N THR A 177 9.06 -18.47 29.12
CA THR A 177 9.01 -19.23 27.86
C THR A 177 7.69 -18.94 27.15
N GLY A 178 7.71 -18.42 25.92
CA GLY A 178 6.54 -17.90 25.18
C GLY A 178 6.92 -16.65 24.37
N ASN A 179 6.02 -16.12 23.52
CA ASN A 179 6.17 -14.81 22.89
C ASN A 179 5.62 -13.75 23.85
N ASP A 180 6.47 -13.20 24.72
CA ASP A 180 6.03 -12.44 25.89
C ASP A 180 6.13 -10.91 25.65
N ASN A 181 5.14 -10.15 26.13
CA ASN A 181 5.18 -8.68 26.23
C ASN A 181 5.59 -8.26 27.66
N THR A 182 6.86 -8.00 27.91
CA THR A 182 7.35 -7.61 29.24
C THR A 182 7.51 -6.09 29.35
N GLY A 183 6.83 -5.42 30.28
CA GLY A 183 7.01 -3.98 30.55
C GLY A 183 8.33 -3.65 31.25
N GLY A 184 8.91 -2.50 30.91
CA GLY A 184 10.22 -2.08 31.44
C GLY A 184 10.20 -1.76 32.95
N ASN A 185 11.17 -2.29 33.68
CA ASN A 185 11.40 -2.02 35.10
C ASN A 185 12.20 -0.73 35.31
N THR A 186 12.10 -0.16 36.51
CA THR A 186 12.85 1.03 36.93
C THR A 186 13.65 0.72 38.20
N GLY A 187 14.98 0.69 38.12
CA GLY A 187 15.84 0.20 39.21
C GLY A 187 17.20 -0.30 38.74
N ASN A 188 18.01 -0.87 39.64
CA ASN A 188 19.17 -1.69 39.24
C ASN A 188 18.78 -3.16 39.38
N ASP A 189 18.34 -3.76 38.29
CA ASP A 189 17.67 -5.05 38.27
C ASP A 189 18.57 -6.19 37.78
N ASN A 190 18.22 -7.42 38.13
CA ASN A 190 18.92 -8.62 37.66
C ASN A 190 17.87 -9.61 37.12
N THR A 191 17.70 -9.60 35.80
CA THR A 191 16.63 -10.32 35.09
C THR A 191 17.18 -11.56 34.37
N GLY A 192 16.45 -12.67 34.43
CA GLY A 192 16.73 -13.87 33.61
C GLY A 192 16.33 -13.65 32.14
N GLY A 193 17.03 -14.29 31.20
CA GLY A 193 16.69 -14.20 29.77
C GLY A 193 15.46 -15.04 29.40
N ASN A 194 14.67 -14.53 28.45
CA ASN A 194 13.43 -15.14 27.94
C ASN A 194 13.67 -15.95 26.64
N THR A 195 12.66 -16.73 26.24
CA THR A 195 12.71 -17.64 25.08
C THR A 195 11.41 -17.58 24.28
N GLY A 196 11.44 -17.00 23.08
CA GLY A 196 10.32 -16.74 22.16
C GLY A 196 10.50 -15.42 21.42
N ASN A 197 9.56 -15.00 20.56
CA ASN A 197 9.57 -13.68 19.91
C ASN A 197 8.92 -12.65 20.84
N ASP A 198 9.72 -11.99 21.66
CA ASP A 198 9.23 -11.18 22.78
C ASP A 198 9.12 -9.69 22.40
N ASN A 199 8.18 -8.96 23.02
CA ASN A 199 8.14 -7.49 22.99
C ASN A 199 8.55 -6.92 24.35
N ALA A 200 9.81 -6.52 24.50
CA ALA A 200 10.35 -6.07 25.77
C ALA A 200 10.39 -4.53 25.88
N GLY A 201 9.66 -3.97 26.84
CA GLY A 201 9.79 -2.60 27.29
C GLY A 201 11.15 -2.35 27.94
N GLY A 202 11.79 -1.22 27.62
CA GLY A 202 13.13 -0.91 28.09
C GLY A 202 13.21 -0.71 29.61
N ASN A 203 14.10 -1.44 30.28
CA ASN A 203 14.45 -1.18 31.68
C ASN A 203 15.26 0.11 31.80
N THR A 204 15.16 0.80 32.93
CA THR A 204 15.93 2.00 33.23
C THR A 204 16.76 1.83 34.51
N GLY A 205 18.08 1.84 34.36
CA GLY A 205 19.06 1.81 35.44
C GLY A 205 20.30 0.99 35.08
N ASN A 206 21.03 0.51 36.09
CA ASN A 206 22.30 -0.21 35.91
C ASN A 206 22.07 -1.73 36.04
N ASP A 207 21.43 -2.29 35.02
CA ASP A 207 20.85 -3.64 35.05
C ASP A 207 21.83 -4.71 34.57
N ASN A 208 21.61 -5.95 35.02
CA ASN A 208 22.36 -7.12 34.60
C ASN A 208 21.39 -8.17 34.02
N THR A 209 21.21 -8.15 32.70
CA THR A 209 20.23 -8.95 31.98
C THR A 209 20.86 -10.22 31.38
N GLY A 210 20.17 -11.35 31.49
CA GLY A 210 20.48 -12.56 30.71
C GLY A 210 20.01 -12.39 29.26
N GLY A 211 20.76 -12.89 28.28
CA GLY A 211 20.39 -12.75 26.86
C GLY A 211 19.13 -13.54 26.48
N ASN A 212 18.24 -12.90 25.71
CA ASN A 212 17.04 -13.53 25.13
C ASN A 212 17.38 -14.29 23.84
N THR A 213 16.49 -15.18 23.41
CA THR A 213 16.60 -15.91 22.14
C THR A 213 15.26 -15.89 21.39
N GLY A 214 15.22 -15.21 20.23
CA GLY A 214 14.03 -15.06 19.36
C GLY A 214 14.14 -13.82 18.45
N ASN A 215 13.07 -13.51 17.70
CA ASN A 215 12.93 -12.30 16.88
C ASN A 215 12.16 -11.23 17.69
N ASP A 216 12.89 -10.57 18.59
CA ASP A 216 12.30 -9.74 19.65
C ASP A 216 12.16 -8.28 19.21
N ASN A 217 11.02 -7.66 19.50
CA ASN A 217 10.79 -6.23 19.26
C ASN A 217 10.96 -5.46 20.58
N ALA A 218 11.59 -4.30 20.57
CA ALA A 218 11.82 -3.52 21.79
C ALA A 218 10.99 -2.24 21.73
N GLY A 219 9.73 -2.31 22.21
CA GLY A 219 8.79 -1.18 22.27
C GLY A 219 9.14 -0.05 23.26
N GLY A 220 10.39 0.03 23.72
CA GLY A 220 10.92 1.25 24.31
C GLY A 220 11.34 2.21 23.20
N THR A 221 11.43 3.51 23.50
CA THR A 221 12.14 4.49 22.65
C THR A 221 13.39 3.81 22.12
N VAL A 222 13.46 3.55 20.79
CA VAL A 222 14.66 2.93 20.20
C VAL A 222 15.81 3.77 20.71
N ASN A 223 16.67 3.14 21.51
CA ASN A 223 17.75 3.86 22.14
C ASN A 223 18.52 4.58 21.03
N ASP A 224 18.50 5.91 21.06
CA ASP A 224 19.40 6.81 20.30
C ASP A 224 20.84 6.65 20.81
N THR A 225 21.25 5.43 21.16
CA THR A 225 22.61 5.07 21.56
C THR A 225 23.51 4.87 20.34
N ASN A 226 22.91 4.56 19.18
CA ASN A 226 23.65 4.35 17.93
C ASN A 226 23.57 5.56 16.99
N GLY A 227 22.94 6.67 17.40
CA GLY A 227 22.86 7.90 16.60
C GLY A 227 21.97 7.83 15.36
N TYR A 228 21.07 6.84 15.29
CA TYR A 228 20.00 6.75 14.29
C TYR A 228 18.72 6.18 14.94
N ARG A 229 17.57 6.41 14.28
CA ARG A 229 16.25 5.84 14.59
C ARG A 229 15.77 5.03 13.39
N ALA A 230 15.28 3.80 13.61
CA ALA A 230 14.54 3.09 12.58
C ALA A 230 13.22 3.82 12.29
N ILE A 231 12.85 3.93 11.01
CA ILE A 231 11.62 4.57 10.56
C ILE A 231 10.87 3.61 9.65
N ASP A 232 9.55 3.70 9.72
CA ASP A 232 8.59 2.88 9.01
C ASP A 232 7.67 3.82 8.23
N PHE A 233 7.72 3.70 6.90
CA PHE A 233 6.99 4.50 5.93
C PHE A 233 5.51 4.12 5.89
N THR A 234 5.12 2.92 6.34
CA THR A 234 3.72 2.46 6.37
C THR A 234 2.87 3.19 7.42
N ARG A 235 3.52 3.97 8.29
CA ARG A 235 2.87 4.81 9.31
C ARG A 235 2.30 6.12 8.75
N ALA A 236 2.48 6.36 7.46
CA ALA A 236 1.82 7.46 6.77
C ALA A 236 0.29 7.35 6.93
N GLN A 237 -0.36 8.46 7.23
CA GLN A 237 -1.79 8.47 7.59
C GLN A 237 -2.71 8.89 6.44
N ASN A 238 -2.17 9.63 5.47
CA ASN A 238 -2.98 10.24 4.41
C ASN A 238 -2.88 9.48 3.09
N VAL A 239 -1.71 8.92 2.82
CA VAL A 239 -1.38 8.16 1.61
C VAL A 239 -0.39 7.11 2.07
N LYS A 240 -0.67 5.82 1.89
CA LYS A 240 0.26 4.73 2.25
C LYS A 240 1.00 4.20 1.04
N ASP A 241 0.29 4.14 -0.07
CA ASP A 241 0.77 3.84 -1.40
C ASP A 241 0.14 4.84 -2.37
N VAL A 242 0.65 4.85 -3.59
CA VAL A 242 0.18 5.76 -4.63
C VAL A 242 -1.28 5.55 -5.05
N THR A 243 -1.83 4.34 -4.92
CA THR A 243 -3.24 4.07 -5.25
C THR A 243 -4.21 4.80 -4.31
N ASP A 244 -3.74 5.27 -3.15
CA ASP A 244 -4.49 6.15 -2.25
C ASP A 244 -4.52 7.64 -2.71
N GLN A 245 -3.74 8.02 -3.73
CA GLN A 245 -3.67 9.41 -4.20
C GLN A 245 -4.85 9.74 -5.10
N GLY A 246 -5.38 10.95 -4.99
CA GLY A 246 -6.64 11.36 -5.63
C GLY A 246 -6.72 11.04 -7.11
N TYR A 247 -5.66 11.31 -7.87
CA TYR A 247 -5.60 10.99 -9.29
C TYR A 247 -5.58 9.48 -9.53
N TYR A 248 -4.88 8.71 -8.71
CA TYR A 248 -4.61 7.26 -8.84
C TYR A 248 -5.59 6.33 -8.12
N LEU A 249 -6.68 6.87 -7.57
CA LEU A 249 -7.72 6.06 -6.95
C LEU A 249 -8.32 5.07 -7.94
N GLY A 250 -8.31 3.79 -7.57
CA GLY A 250 -8.78 2.70 -8.44
C GLY A 250 -7.81 2.38 -9.60
N GLY A 251 -6.54 2.78 -9.48
CA GLY A 251 -5.46 2.36 -10.38
C GLY A 251 -4.88 0.99 -10.02
N CYS A 252 -3.88 0.55 -10.79
CA CYS A 252 -3.23 -0.75 -10.61
C CYS A 252 -2.57 -0.87 -9.22
N PRO A 253 -2.85 -1.93 -8.45
CA PRO A 253 -2.14 -2.20 -7.20
C PRO A 253 -0.62 -2.25 -7.43
N THR A 254 0.14 -1.63 -6.53
CA THR A 254 1.60 -1.55 -6.65
C THR A 254 2.34 -2.71 -6.00
N THR A 255 1.64 -3.60 -5.30
CA THR A 255 2.19 -4.80 -4.66
C THR A 255 1.30 -6.02 -4.91
N GLY A 256 1.82 -7.22 -4.62
CA GLY A 256 1.11 -8.47 -4.82
C GLY A 256 1.19 -8.95 -6.27
N SER A 257 0.10 -9.52 -6.77
CA SER A 257 0.02 -10.07 -8.13
C SER A 257 -1.19 -9.53 -8.88
N PRO A 258 -1.22 -8.23 -9.19
CA PRO A 258 -2.31 -7.63 -9.94
C PRO A 258 -2.34 -8.19 -11.37
N ALA A 259 -3.55 -8.27 -11.92
CA ALA A 259 -3.80 -8.88 -13.21
C ALA A 259 -3.75 -7.82 -14.32
N VAL A 260 -2.90 -8.04 -15.32
CA VAL A 260 -2.67 -7.06 -16.40
C VAL A 260 -3.18 -7.62 -17.72
N LEU A 261 -4.07 -6.89 -18.38
CA LEU A 261 -4.63 -7.29 -19.67
C LEU A 261 -3.95 -6.55 -20.83
N VAL A 262 -3.17 -7.27 -21.65
CA VAL A 262 -2.52 -6.72 -22.84
C VAL A 262 -3.28 -7.12 -24.11
N ILE A 263 -3.81 -6.11 -24.79
CA ILE A 263 -4.68 -6.20 -25.96
C ILE A 263 -3.91 -5.72 -27.20
N PRO A 264 -3.44 -6.61 -28.09
CA PRO A 264 -2.90 -6.25 -29.38
C PRO A 264 -4.02 -5.71 -30.29
N VAL A 265 -3.88 -4.49 -30.79
CA VAL A 265 -4.88 -3.80 -31.63
C VAL A 265 -4.36 -3.65 -33.06
N GLU A 266 -5.09 -4.19 -34.02
CA GLU A 266 -4.84 -3.95 -35.45
C GLU A 266 -6.01 -3.24 -36.11
N PHE A 267 -5.75 -2.49 -37.18
CA PHE A 267 -6.80 -1.79 -37.92
C PHE A 267 -7.07 -2.46 -39.28
N SER A 268 -8.23 -2.16 -39.85
CA SER A 268 -8.60 -2.69 -41.18
C SER A 268 -7.66 -2.23 -42.30
N ASP A 269 -6.99 -1.09 -42.12
CA ASP A 269 -6.07 -0.42 -43.04
C ASP A 269 -4.59 -0.54 -42.64
N VAL A 270 -4.28 -0.77 -41.36
CA VAL A 270 -2.94 -1.07 -40.85
C VAL A 270 -3.00 -2.40 -40.09
N THR A 271 -2.64 -3.49 -40.75
CA THR A 271 -2.76 -4.84 -40.16
C THR A 271 -1.42 -5.33 -39.61
N ALA A 272 -1.45 -6.13 -38.55
CA ALA A 272 -0.24 -6.73 -37.98
C ALA A 272 0.49 -7.59 -39.01
N GLN A 273 -0.28 -8.35 -39.82
CA GLN A 273 0.27 -9.15 -40.92
C GLN A 273 1.06 -8.30 -41.92
N SER A 274 0.61 -7.09 -42.25
CA SER A 274 1.30 -6.22 -43.20
C SER A 274 2.61 -5.65 -42.66
N LYS A 275 2.74 -5.56 -41.33
CA LYS A 275 3.92 -5.08 -40.60
C LYS A 275 4.86 -6.21 -40.18
N GLY A 276 4.39 -7.46 -40.17
CA GLY A 276 5.15 -8.61 -39.67
C GLY A 276 5.11 -8.76 -38.16
N TYR A 277 4.21 -8.05 -37.47
CA TYR A 277 4.07 -8.06 -36.01
C TYR A 277 3.39 -9.35 -35.54
N THR A 278 3.78 -9.84 -34.36
CA THR A 278 3.25 -11.08 -33.79
C THR A 278 2.92 -10.94 -32.32
N THR A 279 1.88 -11.64 -31.87
CA THR A 279 1.51 -11.70 -30.45
C THR A 279 2.53 -12.49 -29.62
N ASP A 280 3.25 -13.45 -30.21
CA ASP A 280 4.40 -14.12 -29.56
C ASP A 280 5.50 -13.13 -29.15
N THR A 281 5.80 -12.12 -29.97
CA THR A 281 6.78 -11.09 -29.62
C THR A 281 6.26 -10.23 -28.46
N LEU A 282 4.97 -9.89 -28.43
CA LEU A 282 4.37 -9.19 -27.29
C LEU A 282 4.42 -10.03 -26.02
N LEU A 283 4.08 -11.31 -26.10
CA LEU A 283 4.18 -12.22 -24.96
C LEU A 283 5.60 -12.23 -24.37
N LYS A 284 6.62 -12.20 -25.22
CA LYS A 284 8.02 -12.11 -24.79
C LYS A 284 8.40 -10.75 -24.20
N ALA A 285 7.92 -9.66 -24.80
CA ALA A 285 8.18 -8.31 -24.30
C ALA A 285 7.57 -8.10 -22.91
N TRP A 286 6.38 -8.64 -22.67
CA TRP A 286 5.64 -8.43 -21.44
C TRP A 286 5.94 -9.48 -20.36
N SER A 287 6.18 -10.74 -20.75
CA SER A 287 6.32 -11.87 -19.80
C SER A 287 7.37 -12.90 -20.23
N GLY A 288 8.27 -12.54 -21.15
CA GLY A 288 9.36 -13.42 -21.59
C GLY A 288 10.48 -13.54 -20.56
N ASP A 289 11.32 -14.56 -20.74
CA ASP A 289 12.51 -14.75 -19.91
C ASP A 289 13.65 -13.82 -20.39
N ALA A 290 14.69 -13.64 -19.56
CA ALA A 290 15.87 -12.83 -19.88
C ALA A 290 16.61 -13.19 -21.20
N ASP A 291 16.40 -14.39 -21.76
CA ASP A 291 16.95 -14.80 -23.07
C ASP A 291 16.16 -14.23 -24.28
N ASP A 292 14.95 -13.70 -24.05
CA ASP A 292 14.05 -13.20 -25.09
C ASP A 292 14.18 -11.69 -25.36
N THR A 293 14.71 -10.90 -24.42
CA THR A 293 14.77 -9.42 -24.47
C THR A 293 16.20 -8.88 -24.41
N ASP A 294 16.43 -7.64 -24.86
CA ASP A 294 17.74 -6.96 -24.75
C ASP A 294 18.04 -6.54 -23.29
N TYR A 295 17.00 -6.36 -22.48
CA TYR A 295 17.07 -5.93 -21.08
C TYR A 295 16.29 -6.89 -20.18
N HIS A 296 14.99 -6.64 -19.99
CA HIS A 296 14.07 -7.48 -19.22
C HIS A 296 12.68 -7.41 -19.85
N SER A 297 11.85 -8.45 -19.67
CA SER A 297 10.42 -8.27 -19.91
C SER A 297 9.82 -7.29 -18.89
N VAL A 298 8.64 -6.73 -19.17
CA VAL A 298 7.95 -5.83 -18.23
C VAL A 298 7.76 -6.52 -16.88
N HIS A 299 7.26 -7.77 -16.88
CA HIS A 299 7.16 -8.60 -15.69
C HIS A 299 8.50 -8.74 -14.94
N ASP A 300 9.56 -9.20 -15.62
CA ASP A 300 10.85 -9.46 -14.97
C ASP A 300 11.45 -8.19 -14.38
N TYR A 301 11.31 -7.06 -15.08
CA TYR A 301 11.77 -5.77 -14.58
C TYR A 301 11.10 -5.42 -13.25
N TYR A 302 9.77 -5.43 -13.19
CA TYR A 302 9.02 -5.07 -11.98
C TYR A 302 9.20 -6.08 -10.84
N TYR A 303 9.31 -7.37 -11.15
CA TYR A 303 9.61 -8.40 -10.17
C TYR A 303 10.99 -8.19 -9.52
N ILE A 304 12.01 -7.86 -10.31
CA ILE A 304 13.35 -7.61 -9.81
C ILE A 304 13.42 -6.27 -9.05
N SER A 305 12.83 -5.21 -9.62
CA SER A 305 12.86 -3.86 -9.04
C SER A 305 12.13 -3.82 -7.70
N SER A 306 11.01 -4.52 -7.56
CA SER A 306 10.24 -4.61 -6.32
C SER A 306 10.83 -5.54 -5.27
N TYR A 307 11.96 -6.21 -5.54
CA TYR A 307 12.51 -7.29 -4.70
C TYR A 307 11.52 -8.45 -4.48
N GLY A 308 10.58 -8.64 -5.41
CA GLY A 308 9.53 -9.66 -5.35
C GLY A 308 8.25 -9.22 -4.64
N GLU A 309 8.12 -7.94 -4.26
CA GLU A 309 6.87 -7.40 -3.69
C GLU A 309 5.78 -7.19 -4.76
N LEU A 310 6.14 -7.17 -6.05
CA LEU A 310 5.22 -7.09 -7.19
C LEU A 310 5.52 -8.20 -8.21
N ASP A 311 4.54 -9.04 -8.50
CA ASP A 311 4.61 -10.21 -9.38
C ASP A 311 3.39 -10.21 -10.32
N LEU A 312 3.47 -9.41 -11.39
CA LEU A 312 2.36 -9.12 -12.31
C LEU A 312 1.80 -10.38 -12.99
N ASP A 313 0.49 -10.63 -12.89
CA ASP A 313 -0.18 -11.70 -13.64
C ASP A 313 -0.62 -11.19 -15.03
N ILE A 314 0.28 -11.28 -16.00
CA ILE A 314 0.09 -10.66 -17.31
C ILE A 314 -0.58 -11.64 -18.29
N THR A 315 -1.72 -11.23 -18.84
CA THR A 315 -2.40 -11.90 -19.95
C THR A 315 -2.24 -11.11 -21.24
N VAL A 316 -1.43 -11.64 -22.17
CA VAL A 316 -1.36 -11.15 -23.56
C VAL A 316 -2.32 -11.93 -24.44
N LEU A 317 -3.23 -11.24 -25.13
CA LEU A 317 -4.14 -11.92 -26.05
C LEU A 317 -3.38 -12.60 -27.20
N ASP A 318 -3.75 -13.84 -27.52
CA ASP A 318 -3.16 -14.63 -28.60
C ASP A 318 -3.70 -14.25 -30.00
N PHE A 319 -4.56 -13.23 -30.07
CA PHE A 319 -5.13 -12.69 -31.29
C PHE A 319 -5.10 -11.16 -31.28
N TRP A 320 -5.22 -10.56 -32.46
CA TRP A 320 -5.35 -9.12 -32.61
C TRP A 320 -6.83 -8.72 -32.54
N PHE A 321 -7.18 -7.85 -31.60
CA PHE A 321 -8.45 -7.16 -31.62
C PHE A 321 -8.47 -6.19 -32.80
N ARG A 322 -9.64 -6.06 -33.45
CA ARG A 322 -9.83 -5.15 -34.57
C ARG A 322 -11.07 -4.29 -34.33
N PRO A 323 -10.90 -2.99 -34.09
CA PRO A 323 -12.02 -2.08 -33.88
C PRO A 323 -12.81 -1.88 -35.19
N GLU A 324 -14.03 -1.36 -35.10
CA GLU A 324 -14.98 -1.35 -36.21
C GLU A 324 -14.52 -0.46 -37.38
N LYS A 325 -13.82 0.64 -37.08
CA LYS A 325 -13.40 1.63 -38.08
C LYS A 325 -11.91 1.50 -38.47
N ALA A 326 -11.52 2.24 -39.51
CA ALA A 326 -10.13 2.40 -39.91
C ALA A 326 -9.38 3.31 -38.93
N SER A 327 -8.04 3.23 -38.86
CA SER A 327 -7.25 3.99 -37.88
C SER A 327 -7.53 5.50 -37.93
N SER A 328 -7.67 6.04 -39.15
CA SER A 328 -7.92 7.48 -39.36
C SER A 328 -9.21 8.01 -38.73
N TYR A 329 -10.18 7.12 -38.43
CA TYR A 329 -11.39 7.54 -37.71
C TYR A 329 -11.05 7.86 -36.26
N TYR A 330 -10.39 6.92 -35.58
CA TYR A 330 -10.01 7.04 -34.16
C TYR A 330 -8.99 8.17 -33.95
N GLU A 331 -8.01 8.29 -34.85
CA GLU A 331 -7.04 9.40 -34.84
C GLU A 331 -7.72 10.79 -34.92
N SER A 332 -8.89 10.87 -35.57
CA SER A 332 -9.66 12.11 -35.70
C SER A 332 -10.81 12.25 -34.69
N ALA A 333 -10.99 11.25 -33.82
CA ALA A 333 -12.11 11.22 -32.89
C ALA A 333 -11.83 12.15 -31.71
N THR A 334 -12.64 13.21 -31.60
CA THR A 334 -12.60 14.13 -30.48
C THR A 334 -13.94 14.25 -29.79
N ILE A 335 -13.92 14.51 -28.48
CA ILE A 335 -15.09 14.89 -27.70
C ILE A 335 -14.82 16.26 -27.06
N ASP A 336 -15.86 17.09 -27.01
CA ASP A 336 -15.86 18.36 -26.29
C ASP A 336 -16.12 18.07 -24.81
N TYR A 337 -15.06 18.11 -24.01
CA TYR A 337 -15.13 17.97 -22.55
C TYR A 337 -14.76 19.30 -21.91
N TYR A 338 -15.71 19.89 -21.17
CA TYR A 338 -15.59 21.24 -20.57
C TYR A 338 -15.14 22.38 -21.52
N GLY A 339 -15.37 22.26 -22.83
CA GLY A 339 -15.00 23.29 -23.81
C GLY A 339 -13.65 23.07 -24.48
N GLU A 340 -12.99 21.94 -24.23
CA GLU A 340 -11.76 21.51 -24.88
C GLU A 340 -12.00 20.24 -25.71
N ASP A 341 -11.55 20.26 -26.97
CA ASP A 341 -11.56 19.07 -27.84
C ASP A 341 -10.41 18.15 -27.41
N THR A 342 -10.71 17.02 -26.76
CA THR A 342 -9.73 15.98 -26.43
C THR A 342 -9.81 14.83 -27.42
N ALA A 343 -8.66 14.22 -27.78
CA ALA A 343 -8.63 13.01 -28.57
C ALA A 343 -9.07 11.82 -27.69
N ILE A 344 -10.08 11.05 -28.12
CA ILE A 344 -10.65 9.92 -27.35
C ILE A 344 -10.70 8.64 -28.21
N GLY A 345 -9.93 8.59 -29.29
CA GLY A 345 -9.94 7.45 -30.23
C GLY A 345 -9.54 6.13 -29.57
N ASP A 346 -8.56 6.18 -28.70
CA ASP A 346 -8.02 5.11 -27.87
C ASP A 346 -9.02 4.60 -26.83
N GLN A 347 -9.74 5.48 -26.14
CA GLN A 347 -10.75 5.05 -25.15
C GLN A 347 -11.97 4.42 -25.84
N ILE A 348 -12.36 4.90 -27.03
CA ILE A 348 -13.38 4.21 -27.84
C ILE A 348 -12.87 2.81 -28.25
N ILE A 349 -11.59 2.69 -28.64
CA ILE A 349 -11.00 1.38 -28.96
C ILE A 349 -10.98 0.48 -27.73
N MET A 350 -10.65 1.01 -26.55
CA MET A 350 -10.67 0.29 -25.28
C MET A 350 -12.05 -0.27 -25.00
N ASP A 351 -13.08 0.58 -25.08
CA ASP A 351 -14.49 0.22 -24.87
C ASP A 351 -14.92 -0.88 -25.85
N GLU A 352 -14.66 -0.70 -27.16
CA GLU A 352 -14.96 -1.71 -28.18
C GLU A 352 -14.23 -3.04 -27.90
N ALA A 353 -12.99 -2.98 -27.38
CA ALA A 353 -12.18 -4.15 -27.07
C ALA A 353 -12.72 -4.90 -25.86
N LEU A 354 -12.94 -4.22 -24.73
CA LEU A 354 -13.46 -4.82 -23.50
C LEU A 354 -14.84 -5.43 -23.74
N LYS A 355 -15.72 -4.71 -24.43
CA LYS A 355 -17.03 -5.25 -24.84
C LYS A 355 -16.91 -6.51 -25.70
N TYR A 356 -15.98 -6.52 -26.65
CA TYR A 356 -15.76 -7.70 -27.49
C TYR A 356 -15.21 -8.89 -26.69
N LEU A 357 -14.36 -8.64 -25.70
CA LEU A 357 -13.82 -9.68 -24.82
C LEU A 357 -14.91 -10.27 -23.92
N ASP A 358 -15.73 -9.44 -23.29
CA ASP A 358 -16.88 -9.87 -22.49
C ASP A 358 -17.94 -10.57 -23.37
N GLU A 359 -18.61 -9.83 -24.26
CA GLU A 359 -19.84 -10.31 -24.91
C GLU A 359 -19.57 -11.41 -25.97
N GLU A 360 -18.48 -11.29 -26.73
CA GLU A 360 -18.22 -12.15 -27.90
C GLU A 360 -17.18 -13.25 -27.62
N LYS A 361 -16.18 -12.98 -26.78
CA LYS A 361 -15.21 -14.00 -26.34
C LYS A 361 -15.63 -14.72 -25.07
N GLY A 362 -16.50 -14.12 -24.25
CA GLY A 362 -16.88 -14.67 -22.95
C GLY A 362 -15.71 -14.71 -21.97
N MET A 363 -14.81 -13.73 -22.06
CA MET A 363 -13.75 -13.51 -21.08
C MET A 363 -14.37 -12.83 -19.86
N ASP A 364 -14.13 -13.40 -18.68
CA ASP A 364 -14.59 -12.84 -17.40
C ASP A 364 -13.66 -11.69 -17.02
N LEU A 365 -14.10 -10.44 -17.25
CA LEU A 365 -13.25 -9.27 -17.00
C LEU A 365 -13.10 -8.95 -15.51
N SER A 366 -13.95 -9.52 -14.64
CA SER A 366 -13.77 -9.42 -13.19
C SER A 366 -12.53 -10.15 -12.66
N GLU A 367 -11.93 -11.06 -13.44
CA GLU A 367 -10.65 -11.69 -13.09
C GLU A 367 -9.47 -10.70 -13.13
N PHE A 368 -9.67 -9.49 -13.69
CA PHE A 368 -8.65 -8.44 -13.77
C PHE A 368 -8.81 -7.33 -12.72
N ASP A 369 -9.68 -7.51 -11.72
CA ASP A 369 -9.84 -6.64 -10.54
C ASP A 369 -9.31 -7.39 -9.31
N SER A 370 -7.99 -7.33 -9.09
CA SER A 370 -7.33 -8.19 -8.10
C SER A 370 -7.59 -7.75 -6.67
N ASP A 371 -7.84 -6.46 -6.44
CA ASP A 371 -8.13 -5.88 -5.14
C ASP A 371 -9.64 -5.78 -4.84
N ASN A 372 -10.50 -6.12 -5.80
CA ASN A 372 -11.96 -6.12 -5.73
C ASN A 372 -12.53 -4.71 -5.47
N ASN A 373 -11.90 -3.68 -6.04
CA ASN A 373 -12.33 -2.29 -5.90
C ASN A 373 -13.38 -1.89 -6.96
N GLY A 374 -13.71 -2.78 -7.90
CA GLY A 374 -14.63 -2.55 -9.01
C GLY A 374 -13.97 -2.00 -10.28
N MET A 375 -12.64 -1.88 -10.29
CA MET A 375 -11.85 -1.42 -11.43
C MET A 375 -10.90 -2.52 -11.90
N ILE A 376 -10.74 -2.62 -13.22
CA ILE A 376 -9.72 -3.44 -13.85
C ILE A 376 -8.35 -2.82 -13.50
N ASP A 377 -7.44 -3.62 -12.93
CA ASP A 377 -6.15 -3.18 -12.42
C ASP A 377 -5.34 -2.45 -13.50
N ALA A 378 -5.21 -3.04 -14.70
CA ALA A 378 -4.47 -2.45 -15.81
C ALA A 378 -4.91 -2.96 -17.19
N VAL A 379 -5.27 -2.03 -18.09
CA VAL A 379 -5.55 -2.31 -19.51
C VAL A 379 -4.45 -1.72 -20.39
N ILE A 380 -3.81 -2.56 -21.19
CA ILE A 380 -2.70 -2.16 -22.08
C ILE A 380 -3.12 -2.38 -23.54
N LEU A 381 -3.17 -1.32 -24.33
CA LEU A 381 -3.54 -1.34 -25.75
C LEU A 381 -2.28 -1.16 -26.61
N ILE A 382 -1.90 -2.21 -27.35
CA ILE A 382 -0.71 -2.17 -28.21
C ILE A 382 -1.10 -2.14 -29.68
N SER A 383 -1.01 -0.97 -30.29
CA SER A 383 -1.49 -0.72 -31.65
C SER A 383 -0.46 -1.05 -32.74
N THR A 384 -0.94 -1.34 -33.95
CA THR A 384 -0.10 -1.52 -35.15
C THR A 384 0.34 -0.20 -35.80
N LEU A 385 0.00 0.96 -35.23
CA LEU A 385 0.32 2.26 -35.81
C LEU A 385 1.83 2.53 -35.74
N ASP A 386 2.35 3.31 -36.68
CA ASP A 386 3.75 3.74 -36.61
C ASP A 386 3.88 4.85 -35.57
N VAL A 387 5.02 4.89 -34.87
CA VAL A 387 5.35 5.98 -33.95
C VAL A 387 5.52 7.29 -34.73
N GLY A 388 4.99 8.36 -34.17
CA GLY A 388 4.94 9.69 -34.77
C GLY A 388 4.99 10.79 -33.71
N GLU A 389 5.01 12.04 -34.16
CA GLU A 389 5.09 13.23 -33.28
C GLU A 389 3.73 13.62 -32.67
N ASP A 390 2.62 13.06 -33.16
CA ASP A 390 1.27 13.33 -32.66
C ASP A 390 0.92 12.36 -31.51
N ASP A 391 0.21 12.84 -30.48
CA ASP A 391 -0.06 12.09 -29.24
C ASP A 391 -0.59 10.67 -29.47
N PHE A 392 -1.58 10.50 -30.36
CA PHE A 392 -2.19 9.20 -30.67
C PHE A 392 -1.21 8.16 -31.27
N HIS A 393 -0.07 8.62 -31.77
CA HIS A 393 1.00 7.78 -32.31
C HIS A 393 2.16 7.58 -31.32
N TRP A 394 2.14 8.22 -30.15
CA TRP A 394 3.11 8.06 -29.09
C TRP A 394 2.68 6.97 -28.09
N ALA A 395 3.49 6.73 -27.05
CA ALA A 395 3.10 5.93 -25.90
C ALA A 395 2.70 6.85 -24.75
N TYR A 396 1.65 6.51 -24.03
CA TYR A 396 1.21 7.25 -22.87
C TYR A 396 0.31 6.39 -22.01
N ARG A 397 0.19 6.79 -20.76
CA ARG A 397 -0.84 6.34 -19.84
C ARG A 397 -1.88 7.46 -19.66
N TYR A 398 -3.16 7.13 -19.63
CA TYR A 398 -4.22 8.13 -19.44
C TYR A 398 -5.45 7.58 -18.72
N TRP A 399 -6.19 8.50 -18.12
CA TRP A 399 -7.46 8.20 -17.47
C TRP A 399 -8.56 7.96 -18.49
N ASN A 400 -9.36 6.94 -18.24
CA ASN A 400 -10.62 6.80 -18.92
C ASN A 400 -11.54 7.94 -18.46
N ILE A 401 -11.98 8.75 -19.42
CA ILE A 401 -13.02 9.77 -19.23
C ILE A 401 -14.23 9.48 -20.14
N TYR A 402 -14.19 8.35 -20.84
CA TYR A 402 -15.26 7.89 -21.70
C TYR A 402 -16.34 7.21 -20.87
N THR A 403 -17.38 7.98 -20.57
CA THR A 403 -18.54 7.56 -19.79
C THR A 403 -19.77 7.35 -20.66
N ASP A 404 -20.78 6.71 -20.09
CA ASP A 404 -22.12 6.62 -20.67
C ASP A 404 -22.89 7.96 -20.60
N GLU A 405 -24.16 7.95 -21.02
CA GLU A 405 -25.03 9.13 -21.04
C GLU A 405 -25.34 9.70 -19.65
N ASP A 406 -25.13 8.92 -18.58
CA ASP A 406 -25.37 9.26 -17.19
C ASP A 406 -24.06 9.59 -16.42
N GLU A 407 -22.95 9.76 -17.14
CA GLU A 407 -21.60 10.06 -16.61
C GLU A 407 -20.99 8.92 -15.77
N TYR A 408 -21.42 7.67 -15.98
CA TYR A 408 -20.81 6.50 -15.37
C TYR A 408 -19.85 5.79 -16.34
N TYR A 409 -18.84 5.13 -15.79
CA TYR A 409 -17.99 4.24 -16.57
C TYR A 409 -18.80 3.07 -17.14
N TYR A 410 -18.40 2.60 -18.32
CA TYR A 410 -18.93 1.36 -18.87
C TYR A 410 -18.44 0.18 -18.03
N GLU A 411 -19.39 -0.62 -17.55
CA GLU A 411 -19.13 -1.83 -16.78
C GLU A 411 -19.16 -3.07 -17.67
N TYR A 412 -18.19 -3.96 -17.43
CA TYR A 412 -18.04 -5.26 -18.06
C TYR A 412 -17.86 -6.29 -16.95
N ASP A 413 -18.71 -7.31 -16.88
CA ASP A 413 -18.74 -8.27 -15.75
C ASP A 413 -18.78 -7.62 -14.35
N GLY A 414 -19.31 -6.39 -14.24
CA GLY A 414 -19.42 -5.65 -12.98
C GLY A 414 -18.15 -4.90 -12.56
N VAL A 415 -17.16 -4.79 -13.46
CA VAL A 415 -15.95 -3.96 -13.27
C VAL A 415 -15.81 -2.93 -14.38
N SER A 416 -15.12 -1.82 -14.12
CA SER A 416 -14.86 -0.74 -15.09
C SER A 416 -13.37 -0.59 -15.37
N ALA A 417 -12.99 0.04 -16.48
CA ALA A 417 -11.61 0.44 -16.71
C ALA A 417 -11.44 1.94 -16.39
N ASN A 418 -10.61 2.28 -15.41
CA ASN A 418 -10.32 3.66 -15.04
C ASN A 418 -9.02 4.18 -15.65
N ASP A 419 -8.03 3.33 -15.82
CA ASP A 419 -6.69 3.68 -16.32
C ASP A 419 -6.26 2.71 -17.43
N TYR A 420 -5.52 3.23 -18.40
CA TYR A 420 -4.98 2.42 -19.48
C TYR A 420 -3.67 2.98 -20.02
N LEU A 421 -2.88 2.07 -20.60
CA LEU A 421 -1.67 2.37 -21.33
C LEU A 421 -1.94 2.19 -22.82
N TRP A 422 -1.71 3.23 -23.60
CA TRP A 422 -1.70 3.18 -25.06
C TRP A 422 -0.27 3.21 -25.58
N ALA A 423 0.09 2.28 -26.47
CA ALA A 423 1.39 2.33 -27.11
C ALA A 423 1.39 1.69 -28.51
N SER A 424 2.38 2.04 -29.32
CA SER A 424 2.68 1.33 -30.56
C SER A 424 3.48 0.05 -30.30
N TYR A 425 3.21 -1.00 -31.08
CA TYR A 425 4.08 -2.18 -31.17
C TYR A 425 5.51 -1.80 -31.59
N GLN A 426 5.68 -0.73 -32.36
CA GLN A 426 6.96 -0.35 -32.96
C GLN A 426 8.02 0.02 -31.90
N PHE A 427 7.64 0.38 -30.68
CA PHE A 427 8.58 0.60 -29.57
C PHE A 427 9.44 -0.64 -29.25
N ILE A 428 8.96 -1.85 -29.56
CA ILE A 428 9.78 -3.09 -29.46
C ILE A 428 11.04 -3.03 -30.33
N HIS A 429 10.98 -2.25 -31.40
CA HIS A 429 12.05 -2.09 -32.40
C HIS A 429 12.79 -0.76 -32.25
N GLU A 430 12.54 -0.04 -31.15
CA GLU A 430 13.23 1.21 -30.84
C GLU A 430 14.71 0.94 -30.58
N SER A 431 15.55 1.76 -31.19
CA SER A 431 17.00 1.72 -30.98
C SER A 431 17.58 3.11 -31.04
N TYR A 432 18.55 3.36 -30.16
CA TYR A 432 19.25 4.62 -30.03
C TYR A 432 20.63 4.53 -30.69
N ASP A 433 20.94 5.51 -31.53
CA ASP A 433 22.31 5.66 -32.01
C ASP A 433 23.09 6.67 -31.14
N TYR A 434 24.42 6.67 -31.27
CA TYR A 434 25.32 7.57 -30.53
C TYR A 434 25.10 9.07 -30.83
N SER A 435 24.25 9.42 -31.80
CA SER A 435 23.85 10.80 -32.08
C SER A 435 22.55 11.22 -31.40
N GLY A 436 21.91 10.32 -30.66
CA GLY A 436 20.64 10.56 -29.97
C GLY A 436 19.44 10.55 -30.91
N GLU A 437 19.59 10.03 -32.14
CA GLU A 437 18.48 9.88 -33.08
C GLU A 437 17.82 8.53 -32.83
N THR A 438 16.54 8.55 -32.43
CA THR A 438 15.73 7.34 -32.26
C THR A 438 15.43 6.74 -33.63
N THR A 439 15.76 5.46 -33.80
CA THR A 439 15.45 4.73 -35.02
C THR A 439 14.66 3.47 -34.71
N TYR A 440 13.64 3.21 -35.53
CA TYR A 440 12.83 2.01 -35.43
C TYR A 440 13.26 1.06 -36.53
N SER A 441 14.03 0.02 -36.17
CA SER A 441 14.52 -0.96 -37.12
C SER A 441 14.21 -2.36 -36.65
N ASP A 442 13.81 -3.23 -37.59
CA ASP A 442 13.49 -4.62 -37.32
C ASP A 442 14.77 -5.36 -36.87
N THR A 443 15.03 -5.30 -35.57
CA THR A 443 16.07 -6.02 -34.86
C THR A 443 15.52 -7.37 -34.41
N SER A 444 16.39 -8.37 -34.30
CA SER A 444 15.99 -9.66 -33.72
C SER A 444 15.83 -9.60 -32.20
N VAL A 445 15.96 -8.42 -31.59
CA VAL A 445 15.96 -8.27 -30.15
C VAL A 445 14.85 -7.34 -29.71
N ILE A 446 14.19 -7.73 -28.63
CA ILE A 446 13.00 -7.08 -28.11
C ILE A 446 13.43 -6.01 -27.11
N ASN A 447 13.19 -4.75 -27.46
CA ASN A 447 13.31 -3.61 -26.55
C ASN A 447 12.00 -3.43 -25.78
N THR A 448 12.10 -3.19 -24.47
CA THR A 448 10.96 -3.06 -23.56
C THR A 448 10.98 -1.75 -22.76
N TYR A 449 11.98 -0.88 -22.97
CA TYR A 449 12.20 0.31 -22.14
C TYR A 449 10.99 1.24 -22.09
N THR A 450 10.39 1.55 -23.24
CA THR A 450 9.17 2.38 -23.27
C THR A 450 8.03 1.72 -22.51
N TYR A 451 7.80 0.42 -22.69
CA TYR A 451 6.72 -0.27 -21.99
C TYR A 451 6.95 -0.32 -20.48
N ILE A 452 8.20 -0.48 -20.06
CA ILE A 452 8.58 -0.42 -18.64
C ILE A 452 8.35 0.99 -18.09
N HIS A 453 8.82 2.03 -18.77
CA HIS A 453 8.63 3.42 -18.37
C HIS A 453 7.14 3.77 -18.21
N GLU A 454 6.34 3.50 -19.24
CA GLU A 454 4.91 3.81 -19.24
C GLU A 454 4.11 2.99 -18.22
N PHE A 455 4.52 1.74 -17.97
CA PHE A 455 3.92 0.96 -16.89
C PHE A 455 4.26 1.53 -15.51
N GLY A 456 5.36 2.29 -15.38
CA GLY A 456 5.67 3.06 -14.18
C GLY A 456 4.60 4.10 -13.87
N HIS A 457 4.03 4.74 -14.90
CA HIS A 457 2.89 5.64 -14.74
C HIS A 457 1.59 4.90 -14.40
N VAL A 458 1.37 3.68 -14.91
CA VAL A 458 0.25 2.83 -14.51
C VAL A 458 0.30 2.53 -13.01
N LEU A 459 1.52 2.31 -12.49
CA LEU A 459 1.76 2.17 -11.05
C LEU A 459 1.86 3.52 -10.32
N GLY A 460 1.78 4.66 -11.01
CA GLY A 460 1.71 6.00 -10.42
C GLY A 460 3.04 6.70 -10.10
N ALA A 461 4.12 6.37 -10.78
CA ALA A 461 5.28 7.27 -10.80
C ALA A 461 5.01 8.46 -11.74
N ASP A 462 5.52 9.63 -11.37
CA ASP A 462 5.64 10.78 -12.28
C ASP A 462 6.87 10.64 -13.17
N ASP A 463 6.90 11.42 -14.25
CA ASP A 463 8.13 11.68 -15.00
C ASP A 463 9.15 12.41 -14.13
N TYR A 464 10.40 11.93 -14.14
CA TYR A 464 11.52 12.54 -13.40
C TYR A 464 12.42 13.44 -14.27
N TYR A 465 12.20 13.47 -15.59
CA TYR A 465 12.84 14.43 -16.49
C TYR A 465 12.10 15.77 -16.52
N ASP A 466 12.75 16.81 -17.06
CA ASP A 466 12.09 18.08 -17.37
C ASP A 466 11.16 17.94 -18.57
N THR A 467 9.87 17.73 -18.30
CA THR A 467 8.85 17.53 -19.34
C THR A 467 8.55 18.80 -20.15
N SER A 468 9.06 19.98 -19.74
CA SER A 468 8.96 21.20 -20.57
C SER A 468 9.92 21.18 -21.75
N TYR A 469 10.91 20.27 -21.74
CA TYR A 469 12.00 20.19 -22.70
C TYR A 469 12.75 21.52 -22.88
N SER A 470 12.73 22.37 -21.85
CA SER A 470 13.41 23.67 -21.84
C SER A 470 14.94 23.52 -21.88
N GLY A 471 15.44 22.36 -21.43
CA GLY A 471 16.86 21.98 -21.43
C GLY A 471 17.67 22.58 -20.27
N ASP A 472 17.00 23.23 -19.33
CA ASP A 472 17.64 23.92 -18.20
C ASP A 472 17.61 23.10 -16.89
N ASN A 473 16.83 22.00 -16.83
CA ASN A 473 16.69 21.14 -15.66
C ASN A 473 16.71 19.65 -16.06
N SER A 474 17.48 18.81 -15.37
CA SER A 474 17.44 17.35 -15.53
C SER A 474 17.74 16.76 -14.16
N PRO A 475 16.70 16.59 -13.33
CA PRO A 475 16.85 16.32 -11.90
C PRO A 475 17.64 15.04 -11.60
N LEU A 476 17.43 13.98 -12.41
CA LEU A 476 18.17 12.71 -12.29
C LEU A 476 19.18 12.47 -13.45
N ASP A 477 19.37 13.42 -14.37
CA ASP A 477 20.35 13.39 -15.47
C ASP A 477 20.25 12.14 -16.38
N GLY A 478 19.05 11.56 -16.47
CA GLY A 478 18.76 10.34 -17.22
C GLY A 478 19.14 9.03 -16.50
N TYR A 479 19.41 9.09 -15.20
CA TYR A 479 19.77 7.94 -14.37
C TYR A 479 18.62 7.50 -13.46
N ASP A 480 17.45 7.35 -14.05
CA ASP A 480 16.26 6.68 -13.51
C ASP A 480 15.41 6.16 -14.70
N ILE A 481 14.69 5.05 -14.56
CA ILE A 481 13.79 4.56 -15.60
C ILE A 481 12.64 5.55 -15.88
N MET A 482 12.30 6.41 -14.92
CA MET A 482 11.29 7.46 -15.08
C MET A 482 11.89 8.80 -15.53
N ASP A 483 13.22 8.92 -15.64
CA ASP A 483 13.91 10.08 -16.27
C ASP A 483 14.33 9.72 -17.70
N SER A 484 14.73 8.47 -17.94
CA SER A 484 15.21 8.01 -19.25
C SER A 484 15.03 6.50 -19.44
N MET A 485 15.81 5.90 -20.34
CA MET A 485 15.51 4.61 -20.94
C MET A 485 16.20 3.42 -20.27
N THR A 486 16.74 3.52 -19.07
CA THR A 486 17.49 2.39 -18.49
C THR A 486 17.47 2.37 -16.97
N GLY A 487 17.87 1.23 -16.41
CA GLY A 487 18.15 0.92 -15.00
C GLY A 487 16.94 0.87 -14.08
N ASP A 488 17.21 0.86 -12.78
CA ASP A 488 16.25 0.58 -11.72
C ASP A 488 15.51 1.83 -11.23
N HIS A 489 14.31 1.67 -10.67
CA HIS A 489 13.63 2.73 -9.93
C HIS A 489 14.47 3.20 -8.73
N ASN A 490 14.53 4.51 -8.51
CA ASN A 490 15.14 5.07 -7.31
C ASN A 490 14.36 4.73 -6.02
N ALA A 491 15.02 4.95 -4.88
CA ALA A 491 14.48 4.64 -3.57
C ALA A 491 13.16 5.36 -3.23
N TYR A 492 12.95 6.60 -3.66
CA TYR A 492 11.68 7.30 -3.41
C TYR A 492 10.53 6.60 -4.09
N THR A 493 10.67 6.24 -5.36
CA THR A 493 9.65 5.49 -6.11
C THR A 493 9.32 4.18 -5.41
N LYS A 494 10.34 3.45 -4.93
CA LYS A 494 10.13 2.20 -4.19
C LYS A 494 9.45 2.39 -2.83
N PHE A 495 9.67 3.52 -2.14
CA PHE A 495 8.89 3.87 -0.94
C PHE A 495 7.44 4.23 -1.30
N ASN A 496 7.22 4.97 -2.40
CA ASN A 496 5.90 5.38 -2.86
C ASN A 496 5.03 4.19 -3.31
N TYR A 497 5.65 3.17 -3.91
CA TYR A 497 5.00 1.91 -4.29
C TYR A 497 4.89 0.91 -3.13
N GLY A 498 5.42 1.23 -1.95
CA GLY A 498 5.41 0.30 -0.81
C GLY A 498 6.36 -0.90 -0.92
N TRP A 499 7.23 -0.96 -1.93
CA TRP A 499 8.25 -2.02 -2.07
C TRP A 499 9.36 -1.90 -1.03
N LEU A 500 9.61 -0.68 -0.56
CA LEU A 500 10.42 -0.40 0.62
C LEU A 500 9.53 0.22 1.70
N THR A 501 9.63 -0.31 2.91
CA THR A 501 8.78 0.12 4.04
C THR A 501 9.60 0.67 5.20
N GLU A 502 10.88 0.36 5.30
CA GLU A 502 11.73 0.76 6.42
C GLU A 502 13.00 1.48 5.98
N SER A 503 13.51 2.36 6.84
CA SER A 503 14.83 2.98 6.69
C SER A 503 15.41 3.45 8.03
N ARG A 504 16.56 4.14 8.00
CA ARG A 504 17.28 4.63 9.18
C ARG A 504 17.41 6.15 9.13
N LEU A 505 16.69 6.86 9.99
CA LEU A 505 16.83 8.30 10.15
C LEU A 505 18.03 8.65 11.03
N VAL A 506 18.92 9.52 10.56
CA VAL A 506 20.06 9.99 11.35
C VAL A 506 19.62 10.92 12.50
N THR A 507 19.98 10.58 13.74
CA THR A 507 19.59 11.32 14.97
C THR A 507 20.77 11.74 15.84
N THR A 508 21.99 11.36 15.49
CA THR A 508 23.18 11.62 16.31
C THR A 508 23.34 13.07 16.75
N THR A 509 23.70 13.27 18.01
CA THR A 509 24.03 14.60 18.55
C THR A 509 25.48 15.02 18.29
N THR A 510 26.34 14.09 17.84
CA THR A 510 27.75 14.35 17.53
C THR A 510 28.13 13.71 16.20
N SER A 511 28.39 12.41 16.19
CA SER A 511 28.61 11.62 14.99
C SER A 511 28.11 10.18 15.17
N THR A 512 27.84 9.50 14.07
CA THR A 512 27.59 8.05 14.05
C THR A 512 28.15 7.46 12.76
N THR A 513 28.57 6.21 12.79
CA THR A 513 29.04 5.48 11.62
C THR A 513 28.03 4.37 11.31
N LEU A 514 27.52 4.38 10.09
CA LEU A 514 26.51 3.44 9.60
C LEU A 514 27.05 2.70 8.37
N THR A 515 26.56 1.48 8.17
CA THR A 515 26.88 0.66 6.99
C THR A 515 25.64 0.51 6.14
N LEU A 516 25.75 0.79 4.84
CA LEU A 516 24.76 0.52 3.81
C LEU A 516 25.13 -0.77 3.08
N GLU A 517 24.17 -1.65 2.85
CA GLU A 517 24.29 -2.67 1.79
C GLU A 517 24.05 -2.05 0.42
N ALA A 518 24.53 -2.71 -0.64
CA ALA A 518 24.23 -2.33 -2.02
C ALA A 518 22.71 -2.26 -2.23
N PHE A 519 22.23 -1.15 -2.79
CA PHE A 519 20.81 -0.87 -2.95
C PHE A 519 20.12 -1.95 -3.80
N GLU A 520 20.79 -2.42 -4.86
CA GLU A 520 20.28 -3.43 -5.79
C GLU A 520 19.99 -4.80 -5.14
N LYS A 521 20.46 -5.03 -3.89
CA LYS A 521 20.27 -6.29 -3.18
C LYS A 521 18.99 -6.34 -2.35
N ASN A 522 18.65 -5.25 -1.67
CA ASN A 522 17.56 -5.19 -0.69
C ASN A 522 17.04 -3.77 -0.40
N GLY A 523 17.44 -2.77 -1.19
CA GLY A 523 17.00 -1.38 -1.03
C GLY A 523 17.47 -0.70 0.25
N ASP A 524 18.61 -1.11 0.84
CA ASP A 524 19.10 -0.48 2.07
C ASP A 524 19.38 1.02 1.88
N THR A 525 18.82 1.84 2.78
CA THR A 525 18.86 3.29 2.72
C THR A 525 19.11 3.92 4.09
N ILE A 526 19.53 5.18 4.07
CA ILE A 526 19.62 6.06 5.25
C ILE A 526 18.94 7.37 4.91
N ILE A 527 18.11 7.88 5.82
CA ILE A 527 17.39 9.15 5.67
C ILE A 527 18.07 10.25 6.47
N ILE A 528 18.17 11.43 5.86
CA ILE A 528 18.51 12.68 6.53
C ILE A 528 17.37 13.67 6.32
N ALA A 529 16.81 14.20 7.40
CA ALA A 529 15.74 15.19 7.33
C ALA A 529 15.90 16.26 8.42
N ASN A 530 15.41 17.46 8.14
CA ASN A 530 15.36 18.55 9.13
C ASN A 530 14.20 18.37 10.11
N ASN A 531 13.03 17.93 9.64
CA ASN A 531 11.80 17.79 10.42
C ASN A 531 11.02 16.53 9.98
N TRP A 532 11.53 15.34 10.28
CA TRP A 532 10.86 14.09 9.91
C TRP A 532 9.52 13.91 10.65
N SER A 533 8.47 13.53 9.93
CA SER A 533 7.19 13.07 10.46
C SER A 533 6.93 11.61 10.09
N ASP A 534 6.74 10.74 11.09
CA ASP A 534 6.35 9.35 10.84
C ASP A 534 4.95 9.27 10.20
N THR A 535 4.07 10.26 10.41
CA THR A 535 2.70 10.25 9.85
C THR A 535 2.62 10.72 8.40
N LEU A 536 3.72 11.25 7.85
CA LEU A 536 3.81 11.63 6.44
C LEU A 536 4.63 10.62 5.62
N GLY A 537 5.54 9.86 6.25
CA GLY A 537 6.30 8.81 5.56
C GLY A 537 7.05 9.34 4.34
N ALA A 538 6.75 8.79 3.15
CA ALA A 538 7.36 9.19 1.89
C ALA A 538 6.94 10.59 1.44
N TYR A 539 5.84 11.12 1.95
CA TYR A 539 5.16 12.31 1.44
C TYR A 539 5.54 13.58 2.19
N GLN A 540 6.85 13.82 2.26
CA GLN A 540 7.46 14.99 2.89
C GLN A 540 8.79 15.31 2.21
N GLU A 541 9.51 16.30 2.74
CA GLU A 541 10.82 16.70 2.23
C GLU A 541 11.96 16.08 3.05
N TYR A 542 12.90 15.40 2.38
CA TYR A 542 14.02 14.69 2.99
C TYR A 542 15.12 14.32 1.98
N TYR A 543 16.20 13.75 2.48
CA TYR A 543 17.30 13.23 1.68
C TYR A 543 17.43 11.73 1.88
N ILE A 544 17.63 11.00 0.80
CA ILE A 544 17.90 9.56 0.80
C ILE A 544 19.38 9.34 0.46
N VAL A 545 20.06 8.53 1.24
CA VAL A 545 21.43 8.08 0.99
C VAL A 545 21.38 6.58 0.71
N ALA A 546 21.85 6.16 -0.46
CA ALA A 546 21.88 4.77 -0.89
C ALA A 546 23.25 4.39 -1.45
N TYR A 547 23.62 3.11 -1.38
CA TYR A 547 24.85 2.62 -2.00
C TYR A 547 24.53 2.02 -3.38
N TYR A 548 24.84 2.76 -4.44
CA TYR A 548 24.66 2.31 -5.81
C TYR A 548 25.79 1.36 -6.24
N THR A 549 25.42 0.29 -6.93
CA THR A 549 26.36 -0.60 -7.63
C THR A 549 25.92 -0.87 -9.07
N ASN A 550 26.89 -1.02 -9.97
CA ASN A 550 26.62 -1.45 -11.35
C ASN A 550 26.32 -2.97 -11.38
N SER A 551 25.17 -3.35 -10.84
CA SER A 551 24.68 -4.72 -10.73
C SER A 551 23.14 -4.77 -10.88
N GLY A 552 22.55 -5.97 -10.98
CA GLY A 552 21.10 -6.12 -11.15
C GLY A 552 20.58 -5.39 -12.39
N LEU A 553 19.46 -4.68 -12.23
CA LEU A 553 18.85 -3.82 -13.26
C LEU A 553 19.78 -2.68 -13.70
N ASN A 554 20.72 -2.27 -12.84
CA ASN A 554 21.69 -1.24 -13.14
C ASN A 554 22.92 -1.76 -13.92
N SER A 555 22.94 -3.05 -14.30
CA SER A 555 24.07 -3.67 -15.00
C SER A 555 24.15 -3.30 -16.48
N GLY A 556 25.35 -2.98 -16.99
CA GLY A 556 25.57 -2.69 -18.41
C GLY A 556 26.87 -1.96 -18.73
N ASP A 557 27.19 -1.84 -20.04
CA ASP A 557 28.42 -1.18 -20.55
C ASP A 557 28.58 0.28 -20.08
N TYR A 558 27.46 0.90 -19.66
CA TYR A 558 27.37 2.19 -19.00
C TYR A 558 26.26 2.16 -17.94
N GLY A 559 26.29 1.24 -16.98
CA GLY A 559 25.37 1.27 -15.82
C GLY A 559 25.24 2.70 -15.25
N TYR A 560 24.11 3.02 -14.58
CA TYR A 560 23.72 4.39 -14.14
C TYR A 560 24.89 5.33 -13.86
N PHE A 561 25.90 4.88 -13.12
CA PHE A 561 27.09 5.68 -12.94
C PHE A 561 28.34 4.97 -13.43
N GLU A 562 29.33 5.75 -13.86
CA GLU A 562 30.65 5.27 -14.30
C GLU A 562 31.37 4.40 -13.24
N ARG A 563 30.94 4.47 -11.98
CA ARG A 563 31.49 3.72 -10.85
C ARG A 563 30.46 3.55 -9.73
N ASP A 564 30.60 2.48 -8.98
CA ASP A 564 29.90 2.26 -7.72
C ASP A 564 30.23 3.39 -6.72
N GLY A 565 29.24 3.77 -5.91
CA GLY A 565 29.43 4.79 -4.89
C GLY A 565 28.13 5.16 -4.20
N ILE A 566 28.24 6.01 -3.18
CA ILE A 566 27.05 6.53 -2.51
C ILE A 566 26.35 7.52 -3.44
N VAL A 567 25.04 7.37 -3.61
CA VAL A 567 24.18 8.34 -4.26
C VAL A 567 23.31 9.02 -3.21
N VAL A 568 22.97 10.29 -3.47
CA VAL A 568 22.16 11.08 -2.56
C VAL A 568 21.05 11.74 -3.36
N TYR A 569 19.82 11.43 -3.00
CA TYR A 569 18.62 12.06 -3.55
C TYR A 569 18.14 13.13 -2.58
N HIS A 570 17.75 14.28 -3.11
CA HIS A 570 16.87 15.22 -2.44
C HIS A 570 15.45 14.94 -2.94
N VAL A 571 14.49 14.75 -2.02
CA VAL A 571 13.09 14.45 -2.32
C VAL A 571 12.23 15.53 -1.69
N ASN A 572 11.33 16.11 -2.47
CA ASN A 572 10.23 16.94 -1.98
C ASN A 572 8.88 16.39 -2.49
N ALA A 573 8.34 15.44 -1.71
CA ALA A 573 7.04 14.84 -1.97
C ALA A 573 5.96 15.40 -1.02
N THR A 574 6.03 16.68 -0.68
CA THR A 574 5.08 17.30 0.24
C THR A 574 3.65 17.18 -0.30
N LEU A 575 2.69 16.74 0.52
CA LEU A 575 1.30 16.63 0.07
C LEU A 575 0.61 17.98 -0.14
N SER A 576 -0.17 18.06 -1.21
CA SER A 576 -1.33 18.93 -1.37
C SER A 576 -2.61 18.17 -1.01
N SER A 577 -3.71 18.89 -0.81
CA SER A 577 -5.01 18.27 -0.60
C SER A 577 -6.11 19.12 -1.23
N GLU A 578 -7.04 18.46 -1.90
CA GLU A 578 -8.25 19.07 -2.44
C GLU A 578 -9.49 18.43 -1.83
N THR A 579 -10.56 19.22 -1.62
CA THR A 579 -11.84 18.69 -1.17
C THR A 579 -12.86 18.84 -2.29
N SER A 580 -13.36 17.72 -2.80
CA SER A 580 -14.42 17.66 -3.82
C SER A 580 -15.55 16.76 -3.33
N ASP A 581 -16.80 17.19 -3.52
CA ASP A 581 -18.02 16.48 -3.10
C ASP A 581 -18.06 15.98 -1.64
N GLY A 582 -17.31 16.65 -0.75
CA GLY A 582 -17.25 16.31 0.68
C GLY A 582 -16.14 15.33 1.04
N GLU A 583 -15.47 14.75 0.05
CA GLU A 583 -14.29 13.89 0.20
C GLU A 583 -13.00 14.71 0.08
N THR A 584 -11.97 14.32 0.83
CA THR A 584 -10.64 14.95 0.77
C THR A 584 -9.67 14.02 0.09
N TYR A 585 -9.08 14.52 -0.99
CA TYR A 585 -8.09 13.82 -1.78
C TYR A 585 -6.72 14.42 -1.50
N TYR A 586 -5.70 13.56 -1.44
CA TYR A 586 -4.31 13.97 -1.28
C TYR A 586 -3.56 13.70 -2.57
N ASP A 587 -2.61 14.58 -2.87
CA ASP A 587 -1.74 14.43 -4.01
C ASP A 587 -0.37 15.03 -3.70
N VAL A 588 0.66 14.66 -4.44
CA VAL A 588 2.02 15.17 -4.24
C VAL A 588 2.15 16.56 -4.87
N LYS A 589 2.63 17.53 -4.08
CA LYS A 589 2.80 18.92 -4.49
C LYS A 589 4.16 19.12 -5.17
N ASN A 590 4.35 18.57 -6.37
CA ASN A 590 5.53 18.88 -7.16
C ASN A 590 5.27 18.77 -8.65
N ASN A 591 6.17 19.37 -9.41
CA ASN A 591 6.32 19.15 -10.82
C ASN A 591 7.82 19.05 -11.11
N ASN A 592 8.22 18.11 -11.95
CA ASN A 592 9.55 18.18 -12.58
C ASN A 592 9.51 19.08 -13.84
N THR A 593 8.42 19.85 -14.01
CA THR A 593 8.11 20.66 -15.20
C THR A 593 8.41 22.16 -14.95
N ASP A 594 8.57 22.94 -16.01
CA ASP A 594 8.77 24.41 -15.96
C ASP A 594 7.80 25.06 -14.93
N PRO A 595 8.27 25.96 -14.04
CA PRO A 595 7.47 26.66 -13.01
C PRO A 595 6.26 27.47 -13.52
N SER A 596 5.90 27.36 -14.80
CA SER A 596 4.69 27.92 -15.39
C SER A 596 3.41 27.12 -15.15
N ASP A 597 3.51 25.85 -14.73
CA ASP A 597 2.34 25.02 -14.40
C ASP A 597 1.78 25.31 -13.00
N ASP A 598 0.54 24.89 -12.76
CA ASP A 598 -0.44 25.41 -11.76
C ASP A 598 0.05 25.64 -10.31
N TYR A 599 1.20 25.08 -9.92
CA TYR A 599 1.75 25.18 -8.56
C TYR A 599 2.84 26.25 -8.36
N GLY A 600 3.43 26.78 -9.44
CA GLY A 600 4.29 27.98 -9.42
C GLY A 600 5.52 27.95 -8.49
N THR A 601 6.08 26.78 -8.20
CA THR A 601 7.30 26.60 -7.38
C THR A 601 8.42 25.91 -8.16
N GLU A 602 9.68 26.34 -7.96
CA GLU A 602 10.88 25.81 -8.63
C GLU A 602 11.39 24.48 -8.02
N ASP A 603 10.53 23.71 -7.35
CA ASP A 603 10.95 22.60 -6.48
C ASP A 603 10.74 21.24 -7.17
N ASN A 604 11.84 20.56 -7.52
CA ASN A 604 11.82 19.22 -8.12
C ASN A 604 11.25 18.18 -7.14
N LEU A 605 10.48 17.21 -7.63
CA LEU A 605 10.05 16.05 -6.83
C LEU A 605 11.25 15.32 -6.26
N ILE A 606 12.22 15.05 -7.12
CA ILE A 606 13.42 14.32 -6.79
C ILE A 606 14.60 14.81 -7.63
N GLU A 607 15.77 14.96 -7.01
CA GLU A 607 17.00 15.32 -7.73
C GLU A 607 18.26 14.73 -7.09
N PHE A 608 19.33 14.57 -7.87
CA PHE A 608 20.62 14.16 -7.33
C PHE A 608 21.39 15.32 -6.65
N VAL A 609 21.93 15.04 -5.48
CA VAL A 609 22.88 15.93 -4.81
C VAL A 609 24.30 15.62 -5.26
N LYS A 610 24.85 16.44 -6.15
CA LYS A 610 26.24 16.32 -6.63
C LYS A 610 27.27 16.58 -5.52
N THR A 611 28.38 15.85 -5.58
CA THR A 611 29.60 16.13 -4.81
C THR A 611 30.09 17.56 -5.05
N ALA A 612 30.97 18.07 -4.19
CA ALA A 612 31.62 19.37 -4.40
C ALA A 612 32.44 19.44 -5.72
N GLY A 613 32.80 18.28 -6.30
CA GLY A 613 33.48 18.16 -7.58
C GLY A 613 32.55 18.02 -8.79
N GLY A 614 31.22 17.95 -8.58
CA GLY A 614 30.21 17.82 -9.64
C GLY A 614 29.87 16.39 -10.06
N SER A 615 30.41 15.37 -9.40
CA SER A 615 30.06 13.96 -9.63
C SER A 615 28.82 13.55 -8.85
N PHE A 616 28.02 12.62 -9.38
CA PHE A 616 26.82 12.05 -8.75
C PHE A 616 27.13 11.00 -7.67
N THR A 617 28.23 10.26 -7.82
CA THR A 617 28.63 9.22 -6.86
C THR A 617 29.72 9.72 -5.92
N TYR A 618 29.51 9.51 -4.62
CA TYR A 618 30.47 9.82 -3.56
C TYR A 618 31.33 8.58 -3.29
N ILE A 619 32.65 8.74 -3.37
CA ILE A 619 33.63 7.70 -3.08
C ILE A 619 34.28 7.91 -1.71
N ALA A 620 35.08 6.94 -1.26
CA ALA A 620 35.80 7.03 0.02
C ALA A 620 36.60 8.35 0.13
N GLY A 621 36.33 9.11 1.19
CA GLY A 621 36.89 10.43 1.47
C GLY A 621 36.03 11.61 1.02
N ASP A 622 35.00 11.40 0.19
CA ASP A 622 34.07 12.46 -0.20
C ASP A 622 33.12 12.79 0.95
N THR A 623 32.65 14.05 0.95
CA THR A 623 31.75 14.58 1.98
C THR A 623 30.53 15.22 1.38
N LEU A 624 29.37 15.03 2.00
CA LEU A 624 28.14 15.74 1.62
C LEU A 624 28.35 17.26 1.74
N PRO A 625 28.17 18.05 0.66
CA PRO A 625 28.25 19.49 0.73
C PRO A 625 27.18 20.07 1.67
N THR A 626 27.22 21.39 1.90
CA THR A 626 26.12 22.04 2.62
C THR A 626 24.92 22.17 1.70
N VAL A 627 23.93 21.31 1.94
CA VAL A 627 22.62 21.30 1.29
C VAL A 627 21.57 21.96 2.18
N LYS A 628 20.42 22.29 1.59
CA LYS A 628 19.32 23.00 2.23
C LYS A 628 18.00 22.34 1.84
N ASP A 629 17.03 22.42 2.74
CA ASP A 629 15.65 22.24 2.32
C ASP A 629 15.19 23.40 1.40
N ASP A 630 14.07 23.22 0.72
CA ASP A 630 13.45 24.17 -0.21
C ASP A 630 12.98 25.45 0.48
N ASN A 631 12.81 25.38 1.80
CA ASN A 631 12.62 26.55 2.67
C ASN A 631 13.93 27.32 2.94
N GLY A 632 15.05 26.89 2.35
CA GLY A 632 16.37 27.51 2.42
C GLY A 632 17.13 27.25 3.74
N LYS A 633 16.66 26.36 4.60
CA LYS A 633 17.29 26.01 5.88
C LYS A 633 18.30 24.89 5.65
N ASN A 634 19.53 25.14 6.12
CA ASN A 634 20.62 24.16 6.01
C ASN A 634 20.24 22.85 6.70
N LEU A 635 20.57 21.74 6.04
CA LEU A 635 20.42 20.43 6.64
C LEU A 635 21.34 20.28 7.85
N GLY A 636 20.79 19.75 8.95
CA GLY A 636 21.48 19.65 10.24
C GLY A 636 22.63 18.64 10.30
N TYR A 637 22.92 17.94 9.21
CA TYR A 637 23.92 16.87 9.14
C TYR A 637 24.81 16.99 7.89
N THR A 638 25.93 16.29 7.92
CA THR A 638 26.79 15.97 6.78
C THR A 638 27.32 14.56 6.98
N PHE A 639 27.93 13.98 5.96
CA PHE A 639 28.63 12.72 6.08
C PHE A 639 30.00 12.75 5.41
N THR A 640 30.84 11.78 5.77
CA THR A 640 32.03 11.38 5.02
C THR A 640 31.90 9.90 4.67
N VAL A 641 32.17 9.53 3.41
CA VAL A 641 32.27 8.11 3.03
C VAL A 641 33.59 7.55 3.54
N ASP A 642 33.55 6.56 4.42
CA ASP A 642 34.75 5.99 5.05
C ASP A 642 35.39 4.93 4.14
N SER A 643 34.57 4.02 3.60
CA SER A 643 35.00 2.95 2.71
C SER A 643 33.85 2.39 1.88
N LEU A 644 34.18 1.81 0.73
CA LEU A 644 33.27 1.09 -0.15
C LEU A 644 33.92 -0.26 -0.51
N ASP A 645 33.15 -1.33 -0.55
CA ASP A 645 33.49 -2.60 -1.17
C ASP A 645 32.30 -3.10 -2.01
N ALA A 646 32.42 -4.28 -2.63
CA ALA A 646 31.42 -4.76 -3.60
C ALA A 646 30.00 -4.93 -3.03
N ASP A 647 29.86 -5.08 -1.71
CA ASP A 647 28.58 -5.39 -1.07
C ASP A 647 28.11 -4.28 -0.13
N THR A 648 29.04 -3.48 0.40
CA THR A 648 28.75 -2.52 1.46
C THR A 648 29.52 -1.20 1.36
N ALA A 649 28.90 -0.16 1.91
CA ALA A 649 29.50 1.14 2.10
C ALA A 649 29.44 1.55 3.58
N THR A 650 30.52 2.10 4.12
CA THR A 650 30.56 2.64 5.48
C THR A 650 30.63 4.16 5.44
N ILE A 651 29.75 4.82 6.18
CA ILE A 651 29.58 6.28 6.17
C ILE A 651 29.54 6.81 7.60
N THR A 652 30.30 7.87 7.87
CA THR A 652 30.24 8.60 9.13
C THR A 652 29.43 9.89 8.98
N PHE A 653 28.26 9.93 9.61
CA PHE A 653 27.40 11.10 9.73
C PHE A 653 27.83 11.97 10.92
N THR A 654 27.79 13.29 10.74
CA THR A 654 28.17 14.28 11.78
C THR A 654 27.13 15.39 11.87
N LYS A 655 26.76 15.78 13.11
CA LYS A 655 25.89 16.92 13.37
C LYS A 655 26.62 18.24 13.10
N LYS A 656 25.98 19.15 12.34
CA LYS A 656 26.51 20.49 12.03
C LYS A 656 26.25 21.52 13.11
#